data_AF-A0A7V6KF10-F1
#
_entry.id   AF-A0A7V6KF10-F1
#
_cell.length_a   1.000
_cell.length_b   1.000
_cell.length_c   1.000
_cell.angle_alpha   90.00
_cell.angle_beta   90.00
_cell.angle_gamma   90.00
#
_symmetry.space_group_name_H-M   'P 1'
#
loop_
_entity.id
_entity.type
_entity.pdbx_description
1 polymer ?
#
loop_
_entity_poly.entity_id
_entity_poly.type
_entity_poly.pdbx_seq_one_letter_code
_entity_poly.pdbx_strand_id
1 'polypeptide(L)'
;MMKKLLSLLLVAVMIVGLMPSISLAEETEPVLDEIVETTEPEVPAEEETDETPLLVDEEPVAEEEATDEPSVTDDPALPSETTEEPDEVAVPQQTGNVTLAIDDGEAVYYAELEEAFAALAGSPSDALITVLAPTASTSFYDFDGYNITINGGGNSIMLAPLTITNGSLEVNNAVVLMKPGASGWTLKIGDTLSDQATVTFSGTLLTLDGGGTKTAGAIEMQTKSTGKNTLNFLNGTVVQVSGYMHDTTLGNAIMTENEGTHTINIENSEFYSNANRAGLVAGSGTYVNVTNGVFHVLDSRANGTNGSYFRGINSDIVVSRSGAHGLSINRLYLENSTVTTEHNGYTGVWVNTLGSTVINSIMEINHNRVQLDTLGAFNLRGGENTIDGLSQINISQNGGSGLRLHAGSLEVAEAKESGFFRVMYNIASFGGGIEVNGGQIKLPSSAIIYNNRARIEADDIFVNEGATLTLYPVGTDWLLEEGPEWDVNHLIDGWYDDVEGRRWSAHIDPIYVNEFTELGIAKAGPLTLKAAHTAIAEVTVTKIWVGGPEVKPEITITLLANGETAYDRFGQEIKPVVLQDGQLEYTFRDLPLFDAESEEIEYTVAEDAVDGYITTIDKHDITNTFVIKKIDLTATKVWIGGPEEKPTIKLQLLKDGQPEGEPVELKSGETSYTWKDLPLTDNAGKAFVYTIEELEVEGYTSVVDGLLITNTYIVPTIDVTATKKWDGGPKDKPIIQLQLYRDGKAYGDAVKLDGVTSYTWKELPKTDAEGKVFVYTIKETDVPNNYKATYSEDGLTVTNTWTKEELPSTGVGSSTWILFLGGSLLLAAGYVLLRRRNNGA
;
A
#
# COMPACT_ATOMS: atom_id res chain seq x y z
N MET A 1 -3.24 36.82 67.80
CA MET A 1 -3.50 35.53 68.46
C MET A 1 -2.43 34.56 67.97
N MET A 2 -1.34 34.43 68.75
CA MET A 2 -0.90 33.20 69.44
C MET A 2 -0.48 32.09 68.46
N LYS A 3 0.77 31.61 68.38
CA LYS A 3 2.10 31.87 68.99
C LYS A 3 3.06 31.01 68.10
N LYS A 4 4.16 31.56 67.55
CA LYS A 4 5.55 31.44 68.05
C LYS A 4 6.07 29.99 68.15
N LEU A 5 7.33 29.62 67.89
CA LEU A 5 8.60 30.22 67.44
C LEU A 5 9.66 29.18 67.87
N LEU A 6 10.70 28.90 67.06
CA LEU A 6 12.10 28.55 67.47
C LEU A 6 12.30 27.28 68.36
N SER A 7 13.41 26.54 68.40
CA SER A 7 14.84 26.81 68.17
C SER A 7 15.73 25.57 68.47
N LEU A 8 16.92 25.57 67.85
CA LEU A 8 18.26 25.17 68.36
C LEU A 8 18.70 23.69 68.52
N LEU A 9 19.63 23.28 67.63
CA LEU A 9 21.08 23.05 67.84
C LEU A 9 21.55 22.20 69.07
N LEU A 10 22.18 21.02 68.85
CA LEU A 10 23.54 20.67 69.33
C LEU A 10 24.07 19.29 68.86
N VAL A 11 25.19 19.31 68.12
CA VAL A 11 26.45 18.51 68.21
C VAL A 11 26.43 16.99 68.50
N ALA A 12 26.86 16.25 67.47
CA ALA A 12 27.82 15.12 67.40
C ALA A 12 28.10 14.19 68.60
N VAL A 13 27.95 12.88 68.37
CA VAL A 13 28.91 11.84 68.77
C VAL A 13 29.05 10.81 67.64
N MET A 14 30.30 10.46 67.36
CA MET A 14 30.83 9.60 66.31
C MET A 14 30.96 8.14 66.83
N ILE A 15 31.10 7.17 65.90
CA ILE A 15 31.86 5.88 66.00
C ILE A 15 31.06 4.54 66.02
N VAL A 16 31.13 3.88 64.85
CA VAL A 16 31.46 2.46 64.55
C VAL A 16 30.45 1.35 64.85
N GLY A 17 30.16 0.54 63.82
CA GLY A 17 29.66 -0.83 64.00
C GLY A 17 29.11 -1.50 62.73
N LEU A 18 30.01 -2.11 61.98
CA LEU A 18 29.87 -3.16 60.96
C LEU A 18 28.61 -4.08 60.98
N MET A 19 28.17 -4.35 59.75
CA MET A 19 27.52 -5.56 59.17
C MET A 19 25.99 -5.73 59.20
N PRO A 20 25.42 -6.35 58.14
CA PRO A 20 24.02 -6.23 57.77
C PRO A 20 23.16 -7.38 58.31
N SER A 21 21.90 -7.05 58.58
CA SER A 21 20.87 -7.99 58.99
C SER A 21 20.30 -8.73 57.78
N ILE A 22 20.39 -10.06 57.87
CA ILE A 22 19.66 -11.08 57.12
C ILE A 22 18.15 -10.78 57.13
N SER A 23 17.51 -10.90 55.96
CA SER A 23 16.08 -11.20 55.85
C SER A 23 15.83 -12.10 54.65
N LEU A 24 15.43 -13.33 54.98
CA LEU A 24 14.72 -14.38 54.23
C LEU A 24 14.50 -14.16 52.71
N ALA A 25 15.15 -15.02 51.94
CA ALA A 25 14.71 -15.41 50.60
C ALA A 25 13.56 -16.42 50.73
N GLU A 26 12.45 -16.14 50.05
CA GLU A 26 11.39 -17.09 49.77
C GLU A 26 11.68 -17.65 48.37
N GLU A 27 12.06 -18.93 48.31
CA GLU A 27 12.24 -19.67 47.05
C GLU A 27 10.89 -19.80 46.35
N THR A 28 10.78 -19.26 45.15
CA THR A 28 9.77 -19.68 44.18
C THR A 28 10.52 -20.21 42.96
N GLU A 29 10.28 -21.49 42.68
CA GLU A 29 10.84 -22.22 41.54
C GLU A 29 10.39 -21.56 40.22
N PRO A 30 11.25 -21.47 39.19
CA PRO A 30 10.79 -21.10 37.87
C PRO A 30 10.00 -22.26 37.25
N VAL A 31 8.74 -22.01 36.96
CA VAL A 31 7.92 -22.82 36.06
C VAL A 31 8.61 -22.80 34.69
N LEU A 32 9.07 -23.98 34.26
CA LEU A 32 9.48 -24.22 32.88
C LEU A 32 8.21 -24.22 32.02
N ASP A 33 7.89 -23.07 31.42
CA ASP A 33 6.90 -23.03 30.37
C ASP A 33 7.47 -23.73 29.12
N GLU A 34 6.75 -24.80 28.77
CA GLU A 34 6.92 -25.65 27.62
C GLU A 34 6.82 -24.80 26.35
N ILE A 35 7.93 -24.64 25.64
CA ILE A 35 7.95 -24.03 24.31
C ILE A 35 7.19 -24.99 23.39
N VAL A 36 5.92 -24.68 23.13
CA VAL A 36 5.16 -25.29 22.04
C VAL A 36 5.81 -24.81 20.74
N GLU A 37 6.60 -25.69 20.12
CA GLU A 37 7.00 -25.58 18.71
C GLU A 37 5.73 -25.49 17.86
N THR A 38 5.33 -24.26 17.52
CA THR A 38 4.37 -24.04 16.44
C THR A 38 5.12 -24.27 15.14
N THR A 39 4.92 -25.45 14.56
CA THR A 39 5.29 -25.80 13.19
C THR A 39 4.87 -24.69 12.23
N GLU A 40 5.83 -24.04 11.59
CA GLU A 40 5.61 -23.22 10.39
C GLU A 40 4.91 -24.06 9.31
N PRO A 41 3.95 -23.49 8.57
CA PRO A 41 3.39 -24.15 7.40
C PRO A 41 4.45 -24.25 6.29
N GLU A 42 4.69 -25.47 5.79
CA GLU A 42 5.45 -25.73 4.58
C GLU A 42 4.89 -24.91 3.40
N VAL A 43 5.69 -23.95 2.92
CA VAL A 43 5.47 -23.29 1.62
C VAL A 43 6.10 -24.20 0.55
N PRO A 44 5.36 -24.57 -0.51
CA PRO A 44 5.86 -25.50 -1.52
C PRO A 44 6.99 -24.85 -2.34
N ALA A 45 8.03 -25.64 -2.61
CA ALA A 45 9.14 -25.30 -3.49
C ALA A 45 8.63 -24.92 -4.89
N GLU A 46 8.82 -23.67 -5.30
CA GLU A 46 8.76 -23.26 -6.69
C GLU A 46 10.13 -23.51 -7.34
N GLU A 47 10.09 -24.17 -8.49
CA GLU A 47 11.25 -24.59 -9.28
C GLU A 47 12.07 -23.40 -9.77
N GLU A 48 13.39 -23.57 -9.72
CA GLU A 48 14.40 -22.68 -10.30
C GLU A 48 14.20 -22.48 -11.80
N THR A 49 14.25 -21.23 -12.25
CA THR A 49 14.72 -20.90 -13.59
C THR A 49 15.81 -19.83 -13.49
N ASP A 50 17.04 -20.32 -13.44
CA ASP A 50 18.28 -19.58 -13.61
C ASP A 50 18.41 -19.14 -15.09
N GLU A 51 18.20 -17.86 -15.38
CA GLU A 51 18.63 -17.26 -16.66
C GLU A 51 19.85 -16.37 -16.42
N THR A 52 21.02 -16.99 -16.53
CA THR A 52 22.31 -16.33 -16.74
C THR A 52 22.42 -15.83 -18.19
N PRO A 53 22.82 -14.57 -18.46
CA PRO A 53 23.32 -14.19 -19.76
C PRO A 53 24.80 -14.59 -19.86
N LEU A 54 25.07 -15.60 -20.69
CA LEU A 54 26.41 -15.98 -21.14
C LEU A 54 27.10 -14.80 -21.83
N LEU A 55 28.16 -14.24 -21.22
CA LEU A 55 29.15 -13.45 -21.92
C LEU A 55 30.33 -14.38 -22.27
N VAL A 56 30.47 -14.60 -23.57
CA VAL A 56 31.53 -15.41 -24.19
C VAL A 56 32.75 -14.54 -24.40
N ASP A 57 33.91 -15.09 -24.04
CA ASP A 57 35.24 -14.55 -24.27
C ASP A 57 35.48 -14.16 -25.74
N GLU A 58 36.01 -12.96 -25.98
CA GLU A 58 36.71 -12.63 -27.23
C GLU A 58 38.14 -12.20 -26.92
N GLU A 59 39.09 -13.11 -27.16
CA GLU A 59 40.49 -12.78 -27.43
C GLU A 59 40.64 -12.27 -28.87
N PRO A 60 41.54 -11.31 -29.17
CA PRO A 60 41.85 -10.93 -30.54
C PRO A 60 42.94 -11.82 -31.12
N VAL A 61 42.60 -12.58 -32.17
CA VAL A 61 43.56 -13.25 -33.05
C VAL A 61 43.76 -12.42 -34.32
N ALA A 62 45.03 -12.26 -34.68
CA ALA A 62 45.53 -11.58 -35.85
C ALA A 62 45.14 -12.27 -37.17
N GLU A 63 44.88 -11.46 -38.21
CA GLU A 63 45.04 -11.88 -39.60
C GLU A 63 45.82 -10.81 -40.37
N GLU A 64 47.04 -11.18 -40.76
CA GLU A 64 47.76 -10.65 -41.92
C GLU A 64 46.98 -11.00 -43.19
N GLU A 65 47.07 -10.16 -44.23
CA GLU A 65 47.11 -10.58 -45.64
C GLU A 65 47.67 -9.41 -46.47
N ALA A 66 48.35 -9.76 -47.57
CA ALA A 66 49.54 -9.10 -48.09
C ALA A 66 49.33 -8.34 -49.41
N THR A 67 50.47 -8.04 -50.07
CA THR A 67 50.71 -7.57 -51.47
C THR A 67 50.83 -6.05 -51.63
N ASP A 68 51.78 -5.45 -52.37
CA ASP A 68 52.71 -5.91 -53.40
C ASP A 68 53.87 -4.87 -53.55
N GLU A 69 55.07 -5.31 -53.94
CA GLU A 69 56.16 -4.44 -54.43
C GLU A 69 55.90 -3.96 -55.89
N PRO A 70 56.68 -2.99 -56.42
CA PRO A 70 57.79 -3.39 -57.29
C PRO A 70 59.07 -2.51 -57.26
N SER A 71 60.22 -3.21 -57.15
CA SER A 71 61.47 -3.15 -57.95
C SER A 71 62.07 -1.85 -58.57
N VAL A 72 63.32 -1.58 -58.15
CA VAL A 72 64.59 -1.37 -58.91
C VAL A 72 64.92 -0.03 -59.63
N THR A 73 66.13 0.49 -59.32
CA THR A 73 67.26 0.95 -60.18
C THR A 73 68.09 1.96 -59.35
N ASP A 74 69.41 2.14 -59.39
CA ASP A 74 70.61 1.50 -59.95
C ASP A 74 71.78 2.17 -59.17
N ASP A 75 72.80 1.41 -58.79
CA ASP A 75 74.13 1.93 -58.39
C ASP A 75 75.06 1.82 -59.61
N PRO A 76 76.00 2.76 -59.86
CA PRO A 76 77.36 2.53 -59.39
C PRO A 76 78.18 3.82 -59.10
N ALA A 77 79.10 3.77 -58.12
CA ALA A 77 80.56 3.87 -58.37
C ALA A 77 81.40 4.04 -57.08
N LEU A 78 82.25 3.04 -56.84
CA LEU A 78 83.48 3.08 -56.01
C LEU A 78 84.67 3.60 -56.87
N PRO A 79 85.74 4.22 -56.31
CA PRO A 79 86.75 3.42 -55.58
C PRO A 79 87.55 4.11 -54.43
N SER A 80 87.89 3.25 -53.46
CA SER A 80 89.11 3.10 -52.64
C SER A 80 90.08 4.28 -52.37
N GLU A 81 90.44 4.47 -51.09
CA GLU A 81 91.82 4.29 -50.62
C GLU A 81 91.89 4.06 -49.10
N THR A 82 92.83 3.22 -48.70
CA THR A 82 93.12 2.64 -47.39
C THR A 82 94.04 3.51 -46.54
N THR A 83 93.78 3.61 -45.22
CA THR A 83 94.80 3.80 -44.17
C THR A 83 94.35 3.14 -42.87
N GLU A 84 95.27 2.43 -42.22
CA GLU A 84 95.10 1.58 -41.03
C GLU A 84 94.95 2.34 -39.68
N GLU A 85 94.28 1.64 -38.75
CA GLU A 85 94.31 1.67 -37.26
C GLU A 85 93.54 2.74 -36.44
N PRO A 86 93.08 2.40 -35.21
CA PRO A 86 93.22 1.12 -34.48
C PRO A 86 91.90 0.42 -34.14
N ASP A 87 92.00 -0.84 -33.69
CA ASP A 87 90.91 -1.64 -33.12
C ASP A 87 90.09 -0.85 -32.08
N GLU A 88 88.85 -0.55 -32.42
CA GLU A 88 87.85 -0.09 -31.46
C GLU A 88 87.35 -1.34 -30.73
N VAL A 89 87.91 -1.55 -29.54
CA VAL A 89 87.48 -2.59 -28.60
C VAL A 89 85.97 -2.44 -28.40
N ALA A 90 85.20 -3.44 -28.84
CA ALA A 90 83.79 -3.54 -28.50
C ALA A 90 83.65 -3.56 -26.97
N VAL A 91 83.16 -2.45 -26.40
CA VAL A 91 82.77 -2.39 -24.99
C VAL A 91 81.62 -3.40 -24.82
N PRO A 92 81.71 -4.38 -23.92
CA PRO A 92 80.61 -5.30 -23.68
C PRO A 92 79.39 -4.50 -23.25
N GLN A 93 78.23 -4.68 -23.89
CA GLN A 93 76.98 -4.23 -23.28
C GLN A 93 76.85 -4.93 -21.93
N GLN A 94 76.93 -4.18 -20.84
CA GLN A 94 76.64 -4.72 -19.51
C GLN A 94 75.15 -5.07 -19.48
N THR A 95 74.83 -6.35 -19.41
CA THR A 95 73.47 -6.88 -19.31
C THR A 95 73.22 -7.34 -17.89
N GLY A 96 72.19 -6.82 -17.23
CA GLY A 96 71.74 -7.25 -15.90
C GLY A 96 70.26 -6.94 -15.71
N ASN A 97 69.62 -7.61 -14.75
CA ASN A 97 68.19 -7.47 -14.48
C ASN A 97 67.86 -6.25 -13.62
N VAL A 98 68.88 -5.67 -12.96
CA VAL A 98 68.77 -4.52 -12.08
C VAL A 98 70.00 -3.65 -12.27
N THR A 99 69.85 -2.33 -12.15
CA THR A 99 70.98 -1.41 -12.03
C THR A 99 71.00 -0.74 -10.66
N LEU A 100 72.19 -0.52 -10.11
CA LEU A 100 72.42 0.24 -8.89
C LEU A 100 73.39 1.38 -9.20
N ALA A 101 72.97 2.61 -8.91
CA ALA A 101 73.82 3.80 -8.87
C ALA A 101 73.97 4.24 -7.41
N ILE A 102 75.20 4.49 -6.97
CA ILE A 102 75.53 4.91 -5.60
C ILE A 102 76.03 6.35 -5.64
N ASP A 103 75.52 7.21 -4.76
CA ASP A 103 75.87 8.64 -4.61
C ASP A 103 75.90 9.39 -5.96
N ASP A 104 74.85 9.20 -6.78
CA ASP A 104 74.71 9.73 -8.16
C ASP A 104 75.83 9.31 -9.13
N GLY A 105 76.54 8.22 -8.82
CA GLY A 105 77.57 7.64 -9.68
C GLY A 105 77.01 6.87 -10.90
N GLU A 106 77.93 6.31 -11.69
CA GLU A 106 77.58 5.46 -12.83
C GLU A 106 76.80 4.21 -12.40
N ALA A 107 75.75 3.88 -13.15
CA ALA A 107 74.91 2.74 -12.86
C ALA A 107 75.64 1.42 -13.17
N VAL A 108 75.70 0.52 -12.19
CA VAL A 108 76.31 -0.81 -12.32
C VAL A 108 75.20 -1.86 -12.43
N TYR A 109 75.36 -2.79 -13.37
CA TYR A 109 74.40 -3.88 -13.60
C TYR A 109 74.64 -5.05 -12.64
N TYR A 110 73.55 -5.59 -12.10
CA TYR A 110 73.50 -6.78 -11.25
C TYR A 110 72.55 -7.81 -11.86
N ALA A 111 72.84 -9.10 -11.62
CA ALA A 111 72.00 -10.18 -12.14
C ALA A 111 70.69 -10.29 -11.35
N GLU A 112 70.72 -10.00 -10.05
CA GLU A 112 69.57 -10.08 -9.16
C GLU A 112 69.48 -8.85 -8.25
N LEU A 113 68.27 -8.51 -7.82
CA LEU A 113 68.03 -7.41 -6.88
C LEU A 113 68.74 -7.62 -5.54
N GLU A 114 68.82 -8.87 -5.06
CA GLU A 114 69.56 -9.26 -3.88
C GLU A 114 71.05 -8.86 -3.96
N GLU A 115 71.68 -8.99 -5.13
CA GLU A 115 73.10 -8.64 -5.31
C GLU A 115 73.32 -7.12 -5.23
N ALA A 116 72.40 -6.33 -5.79
CA ALA A 116 72.42 -4.88 -5.68
C ALA A 116 72.27 -4.43 -4.22
N PHE A 117 71.35 -5.04 -3.47
CA PHE A 117 71.22 -4.80 -2.03
C PHE A 117 72.50 -5.22 -1.29
N ALA A 118 73.03 -6.42 -1.52
CA ALA A 118 74.26 -6.88 -0.87
C ALA A 118 75.46 -5.94 -1.12
N ALA A 119 75.56 -5.37 -2.32
CA ALA A 119 76.58 -4.36 -2.65
C ALA A 119 76.39 -3.08 -1.81
N LEU A 120 75.16 -2.61 -1.67
CA LEU A 120 74.81 -1.46 -0.84
C LEU A 120 75.10 -1.71 0.65
N ALA A 121 74.90 -2.94 1.15
CA ALA A 121 75.21 -3.27 2.55
C ALA A 121 76.71 -3.20 2.83
N GLY A 122 77.53 -3.54 1.83
CA GLY A 122 78.98 -3.42 1.91
C GLY A 122 79.48 -1.98 1.88
N SER A 123 78.69 -1.04 1.34
CA SER A 123 79.01 0.38 1.25
C SER A 123 77.75 1.26 1.41
N PRO A 124 77.26 1.46 2.64
CA PRO A 124 76.05 2.24 2.92
C PRO A 124 76.18 3.68 2.41
N SER A 125 75.35 4.05 1.44
CA SER A 125 75.38 5.32 0.71
C SER A 125 74.00 5.59 0.10
N ASP A 126 73.76 6.81 -0.37
CA ASP A 126 72.52 7.09 -1.09
C ASP A 126 72.51 6.31 -2.42
N ALA A 127 71.37 5.73 -2.78
CA ALA A 127 71.31 4.79 -3.88
C ALA A 127 70.04 4.91 -4.73
N LEU A 128 70.22 4.74 -6.04
CA LEU A 128 69.14 4.54 -7.00
C LEU A 128 69.23 3.13 -7.58
N ILE A 129 68.19 2.35 -7.33
CA ILE A 129 67.98 1.02 -7.90
C ILE A 129 66.94 1.14 -9.02
N THR A 130 67.23 0.62 -10.21
CA THR A 130 66.24 0.50 -11.29
C THR A 130 66.03 -0.97 -11.62
N VAL A 131 64.79 -1.43 -11.53
CA VAL A 131 64.40 -2.80 -11.86
C VAL A 131 64.08 -2.87 -13.35
N LEU A 132 64.84 -3.71 -14.08
CA LEU A 132 64.69 -3.89 -15.53
C LEU A 132 63.98 -5.20 -15.87
N ALA A 133 64.07 -6.21 -15.00
CA ALA A 133 63.39 -7.49 -15.19
C ALA A 133 61.91 -7.44 -14.77
N PRO A 134 61.03 -8.25 -15.39
CA PRO A 134 59.60 -8.33 -15.03
C PRO A 134 59.35 -8.69 -13.56
N THR A 135 60.27 -9.45 -12.97
CA THR A 135 60.20 -9.88 -11.57
C THR A 135 61.57 -9.73 -10.91
N ALA A 136 61.59 -9.20 -9.70
CA ALA A 136 62.78 -9.11 -8.86
C ALA A 136 62.43 -9.49 -7.41
N SER A 137 63.37 -10.07 -6.66
CA SER A 137 63.13 -10.50 -5.28
C SER A 137 64.32 -10.27 -4.36
N THR A 138 64.06 -10.09 -3.06
CA THR A 138 65.07 -10.01 -2.00
C THR A 138 64.79 -11.00 -0.88
N SER A 139 65.81 -11.30 -0.06
CA SER A 139 65.75 -12.31 1.00
C SER A 139 65.66 -11.71 2.42
N PHE A 140 66.36 -10.61 2.70
CA PHE A 140 66.20 -9.77 3.90
C PHE A 140 67.14 -8.55 3.82
N TYR A 141 66.70 -7.37 4.24
CA TYR A 141 67.59 -6.20 4.29
C TYR A 141 67.14 -5.14 5.29
N ASP A 142 68.07 -4.65 6.12
CA ASP A 142 67.86 -3.53 7.04
C ASP A 142 68.71 -2.32 6.63
N PHE A 143 68.12 -1.12 6.71
CA PHE A 143 68.71 0.15 6.30
C PHE A 143 68.83 1.10 7.49
N ASP A 144 69.95 1.81 7.61
CA ASP A 144 70.15 2.83 8.65
C ASP A 144 71.04 3.98 8.15
N GLY A 145 70.42 5.15 7.97
CA GLY A 145 71.12 6.43 7.83
C GLY A 145 71.36 6.92 6.39
N TYR A 146 70.77 6.29 5.37
CA TYR A 146 70.94 6.66 3.95
C TYR A 146 69.63 6.54 3.16
N ASN A 147 69.61 7.12 1.96
CA ASN A 147 68.42 7.24 1.11
C ASN A 147 68.45 6.23 -0.05
N ILE A 148 67.32 5.57 -0.29
CA ILE A 148 67.19 4.60 -1.38
C ILE A 148 65.97 4.92 -2.21
N THR A 149 66.16 5.01 -3.51
CA THR A 149 65.07 5.05 -4.49
C THR A 149 65.07 3.75 -5.28
N ILE A 150 63.92 3.10 -5.40
CA ILE A 150 63.69 1.94 -6.26
C ILE A 150 62.69 2.35 -7.34
N ASN A 151 63.18 2.46 -8.58
CA ASN A 151 62.33 2.63 -9.75
C ASN A 151 61.96 1.26 -10.30
N GLY A 152 60.70 0.86 -10.09
CA GLY A 152 60.18 -0.45 -10.51
C GLY A 152 59.83 -0.52 -12.00
N GLY A 153 59.47 0.60 -12.64
CA GLY A 153 59.10 0.61 -14.06
C GLY A 153 57.83 -0.17 -14.42
N GLY A 154 56.96 -0.43 -13.44
CA GLY A 154 55.77 -1.28 -13.52
C GLY A 154 56.05 -2.75 -13.20
N ASN A 155 57.31 -3.13 -12.97
CA ASN A 155 57.69 -4.52 -12.72
C ASN A 155 57.29 -4.98 -11.30
N SER A 156 57.23 -6.31 -11.14
CA SER A 156 56.91 -6.95 -9.86
C SER A 156 58.14 -7.09 -8.98
N ILE A 157 58.03 -6.69 -7.72
CA ILE A 157 59.10 -6.74 -6.72
C ILE A 157 58.61 -7.49 -5.49
N MET A 158 59.20 -8.64 -5.21
CA MET A 158 59.00 -9.36 -3.97
C MET A 158 60.01 -8.89 -2.92
N LEU A 159 59.59 -7.98 -2.05
CA LEU A 159 60.43 -7.50 -0.96
C LEU A 159 60.26 -8.39 0.26
N ALA A 160 61.38 -8.93 0.76
CA ALA A 160 61.43 -9.52 2.08
C ALA A 160 61.11 -8.47 3.17
N PRO A 161 60.78 -8.91 4.39
CA PRO A 161 60.63 -7.99 5.51
C PRO A 161 61.86 -7.09 5.66
N LEU A 162 61.61 -5.81 5.95
CA LEU A 162 62.67 -4.80 5.97
C LEU A 162 62.45 -3.76 7.07
N THR A 163 63.56 -3.25 7.60
CA THR A 163 63.60 -2.16 8.59
C THR A 163 64.33 -0.94 8.02
N ILE A 164 63.78 0.26 8.21
CA ILE A 164 64.48 1.52 7.92
C ILE A 164 64.62 2.29 9.23
N THR A 165 65.80 2.29 9.86
CA THR A 165 65.99 2.95 11.16
C THR A 165 66.14 4.47 11.02
N ASN A 166 66.96 4.95 10.10
CA ASN A 166 67.06 6.36 9.72
C ASN A 166 67.22 6.49 8.20
N GLY A 167 66.93 7.66 7.63
CA GLY A 167 67.05 7.90 6.19
C GLY A 167 65.73 7.73 5.44
N SER A 168 65.77 7.29 4.19
CA SER A 168 64.55 7.13 3.39
C SER A 168 64.54 5.95 2.42
N LEU A 169 63.34 5.42 2.18
CA LEU A 169 63.04 4.46 1.11
C LEU A 169 61.91 5.02 0.25
N GLU A 170 62.15 5.16 -1.05
CA GLU A 170 61.15 5.52 -2.05
C GLU A 170 61.00 4.41 -3.07
N VAL A 171 59.77 3.93 -3.30
CA VAL A 171 59.47 2.90 -4.30
C VAL A 171 58.46 3.44 -5.30
N ASN A 172 58.92 3.59 -6.54
CA ASN A 172 58.21 4.28 -7.61
C ASN A 172 57.77 3.32 -8.70
N ASN A 173 56.49 3.41 -9.07
CA ASN A 173 55.89 2.71 -10.21
C ASN A 173 56.23 1.22 -10.17
N ALA A 174 55.72 0.48 -9.19
CA ALA A 174 56.03 -0.94 -9.00
C ALA A 174 54.79 -1.75 -8.58
N VAL A 175 54.86 -3.06 -8.74
CA VAL A 175 53.94 -4.01 -8.07
C VAL A 175 54.71 -4.71 -6.96
N VAL A 176 54.49 -4.32 -5.71
CA VAL A 176 55.26 -4.79 -4.56
C VAL A 176 54.45 -5.82 -3.77
N LEU A 177 55.03 -6.99 -3.55
CA LEU A 177 54.49 -8.00 -2.63
C LEU A 177 55.44 -8.20 -1.46
N MET A 178 54.92 -8.04 -0.25
CA MET A 178 55.63 -8.33 1.00
C MET A 178 54.89 -9.40 1.79
N LYS A 179 55.65 -10.31 2.39
CA LYS A 179 55.14 -11.36 3.27
C LYS A 179 55.86 -11.30 4.62
N PRO A 180 55.20 -11.67 5.73
CA PRO A 180 55.82 -11.67 7.05
C PRO A 180 56.98 -12.68 7.11
N GLY A 181 58.06 -12.28 7.77
CA GLY A 181 59.18 -13.16 8.09
C GLY A 181 59.10 -13.71 9.51
N ALA A 182 60.25 -14.16 10.03
CA ALA A 182 60.39 -14.57 11.42
C ALA A 182 60.35 -13.37 12.40
N SER A 183 60.54 -12.15 11.89
CA SER A 183 60.45 -10.89 12.64
C SER A 183 59.00 -10.50 12.91
N GLY A 184 58.77 -9.79 14.02
CA GLY A 184 57.43 -9.36 14.45
C GLY A 184 56.70 -8.39 13.51
N TRP A 185 57.35 -7.91 12.44
CA TRP A 185 56.78 -6.95 11.48
C TRP A 185 57.26 -7.23 10.06
N THR A 186 56.44 -6.83 9.08
CA THR A 186 56.76 -6.95 7.65
C THR A 186 57.52 -5.73 7.15
N LEU A 187 57.10 -4.53 7.55
CA LEU A 187 57.79 -3.28 7.30
C LEU A 187 57.94 -2.53 8.63
N LYS A 188 59.17 -2.17 8.98
CA LYS A 188 59.44 -1.36 10.18
C LYS A 188 60.08 -0.03 9.80
N ILE A 189 59.51 1.06 10.30
CA ILE A 189 59.92 2.44 10.02
C ILE A 189 60.37 3.09 11.33
N GLY A 190 61.68 3.21 11.46
CA GLY A 190 62.39 3.68 12.65
C GLY A 190 62.48 2.65 13.76
N ASP A 191 63.08 3.08 14.87
CA ASP A 191 63.16 2.35 16.12
C ASP A 191 63.17 3.34 17.30
N THR A 192 63.27 2.85 18.53
CA THR A 192 63.25 3.71 19.74
C THR A 192 64.41 4.71 19.84
N LEU A 193 65.41 4.64 18.96
CA LEU A 193 66.56 5.54 18.89
C LEU A 193 66.53 6.43 17.63
N SER A 194 65.65 6.15 16.66
CA SER A 194 65.62 6.86 15.39
C SER A 194 65.25 8.32 15.54
N ASP A 195 65.93 9.17 14.77
CA ASP A 195 65.62 10.60 14.60
C ASP A 195 64.53 10.79 13.56
N GLN A 196 64.71 10.21 12.39
CA GLN A 196 63.79 10.37 11.27
C GLN A 196 63.99 9.26 10.23
N ALA A 197 62.90 8.56 9.94
CA ALA A 197 62.78 7.63 8.83
C ALA A 197 61.58 7.99 7.94
N THR A 198 61.77 7.98 6.63
CA THR A 198 60.72 8.26 5.64
C THR A 198 60.56 7.09 4.67
N VAL A 199 59.34 6.58 4.53
CA VAL A 199 59.02 5.60 3.48
C VAL A 199 57.95 6.17 2.57
N THR A 200 58.20 6.09 1.27
CA THR A 200 57.28 6.58 0.24
C THR A 200 57.03 5.49 -0.79
N PHE A 201 55.75 5.23 -1.08
CA PHE A 201 55.32 4.49 -2.26
C PHE A 201 54.58 5.45 -3.19
N SER A 202 54.95 5.47 -4.47
CA SER A 202 54.44 6.42 -5.46
C SER A 202 54.03 5.68 -6.75
N GLY A 203 52.77 5.77 -7.15
CA GLY A 203 52.24 5.01 -8.30
C GLY A 203 52.43 3.50 -8.17
N THR A 204 52.42 2.98 -6.94
CA THR A 204 52.78 1.59 -6.63
C THR A 204 51.56 0.81 -6.14
N LEU A 205 51.41 -0.44 -6.60
CA LEU A 205 50.52 -1.40 -5.96
C LEU A 205 51.30 -2.12 -4.86
N LEU A 206 50.98 -1.88 -3.59
CA LEU A 206 51.64 -2.50 -2.44
C LEU A 206 50.70 -3.51 -1.78
N THR A 207 51.07 -4.79 -1.83
CA THR A 207 50.38 -5.86 -1.12
C THR A 207 51.23 -6.36 0.05
N LEU A 208 50.69 -6.22 1.27
CA LEU A 208 51.21 -6.84 2.48
C LEU A 208 50.28 -7.99 2.87
N ASP A 209 50.70 -9.22 2.58
CA ASP A 209 49.94 -10.45 2.84
C ASP A 209 50.49 -11.17 4.06
N GLY A 210 49.75 -11.07 5.18
CA GLY A 210 50.08 -11.73 6.43
C GLY A 210 49.87 -13.25 6.41
N GLY A 211 49.16 -13.81 5.42
CA GLY A 211 48.94 -15.26 5.29
C GLY A 211 48.21 -15.90 6.49
N GLY A 212 47.45 -15.13 7.26
CA GLY A 212 46.81 -15.57 8.50
C GLY A 212 47.76 -15.63 9.70
N THR A 213 48.94 -14.99 9.63
CA THR A 213 49.93 -15.01 10.70
C THR A 213 49.37 -14.46 12.01
N LYS A 214 49.78 -15.09 13.11
CA LYS A 214 49.48 -14.67 14.48
C LYS A 214 50.71 -14.18 15.23
N THR A 215 51.82 -13.92 14.56
CA THR A 215 53.09 -13.55 15.24
C THR A 215 53.69 -12.24 14.73
N ALA A 216 53.11 -11.64 13.70
CA ALA A 216 53.61 -10.41 13.11
C ALA A 216 52.49 -9.39 12.85
N GLY A 217 52.84 -8.12 12.73
CA GLY A 217 52.01 -7.10 12.07
C GLY A 217 52.58 -6.69 10.71
N ALA A 218 51.83 -5.84 10.00
CA ALA A 218 52.24 -5.40 8.67
C ALA A 218 53.26 -4.26 8.78
N ILE A 219 52.83 -3.08 9.23
CA ILE A 219 53.68 -1.89 9.32
C ILE A 219 53.81 -1.43 10.78
N GLU A 220 55.04 -1.29 11.28
CA GLU A 220 55.35 -0.66 12.56
C GLU A 220 56.12 0.64 12.36
N MET A 221 55.76 1.68 13.11
CA MET A 221 56.50 2.94 13.18
C MET A 221 56.94 3.21 14.63
N GLN A 222 58.23 3.43 14.83
CA GLN A 222 58.83 3.73 16.14
C GLN A 222 59.88 4.83 15.99
N THR A 223 59.94 5.77 16.95
CA THR A 223 60.91 6.84 17.03
C THR A 223 61.06 7.34 18.47
N LYS A 224 62.25 7.84 18.84
CA LYS A 224 62.42 8.52 20.13
C LYS A 224 61.45 9.70 20.30
N SER A 225 61.18 10.11 21.54
CA SER A 225 60.30 11.25 21.87
C SER A 225 60.42 12.56 21.04
N THR A 226 61.57 12.89 20.45
CA THR A 226 61.76 14.08 19.59
C THR A 226 61.79 13.77 18.10
N GLY A 227 61.79 12.50 17.73
CA GLY A 227 61.94 12.04 16.36
C GLY A 227 60.64 12.11 15.57
N LYS A 228 60.77 11.96 14.24
CA LYS A 228 59.70 12.17 13.28
C LYS A 228 59.78 11.15 12.17
N ASN A 229 58.81 10.24 12.09
CA ASN A 229 58.73 9.30 10.99
C ASN A 229 57.56 9.60 10.06
N THR A 230 57.75 9.32 8.79
CA THR A 230 56.76 9.60 7.75
C THR A 230 56.55 8.37 6.86
N LEU A 231 55.30 8.04 6.61
CA LEU A 231 54.87 7.04 5.64
C LEU A 231 53.95 7.71 4.61
N ASN A 232 54.33 7.65 3.34
CA ASN A 232 53.60 8.29 2.25
C ASN A 232 53.12 7.25 1.24
N PHE A 233 51.86 7.37 0.85
CA PHE A 233 51.24 6.72 -0.29
C PHE A 233 50.77 7.81 -1.25
N LEU A 234 51.43 7.92 -2.39
CA LEU A 234 51.30 9.05 -3.31
C LEU A 234 50.95 8.59 -4.73
N ASN A 235 50.40 9.50 -5.53
CA ASN A 235 50.32 9.38 -6.99
C ASN A 235 49.65 8.10 -7.51
N GLY A 236 48.45 7.77 -7.02
CA GLY A 236 47.71 6.58 -7.44
C GLY A 236 48.22 5.28 -6.83
N THR A 237 48.92 5.37 -5.69
CA THR A 237 49.34 4.18 -4.95
C THR A 237 48.12 3.47 -4.37
N VAL A 238 48.09 2.14 -4.50
CA VAL A 238 47.05 1.28 -3.91
C VAL A 238 47.72 0.36 -2.91
N VAL A 239 47.28 0.42 -1.65
CA VAL A 239 47.83 -0.37 -0.56
C VAL A 239 46.79 -1.39 -0.10
N GLN A 240 47.18 -2.65 -0.07
CA GLN A 240 46.35 -3.76 0.38
C GLN A 240 47.05 -4.50 1.51
N VAL A 241 46.47 -4.46 2.70
CA VAL A 241 46.98 -5.13 3.88
C VAL A 241 45.97 -6.14 4.39
N SER A 242 46.35 -7.42 4.46
CA SER A 242 45.41 -8.45 4.93
C SER A 242 46.08 -9.62 5.63
N GLY A 243 45.30 -10.35 6.43
CA GLY A 243 45.73 -11.62 7.01
C GLY A 243 46.66 -11.53 8.21
N TYR A 244 46.78 -10.37 8.87
CA TYR A 244 47.55 -10.21 10.11
C TYR A 244 46.60 -10.40 11.30
N MET A 245 46.50 -11.60 11.87
CA MET A 245 45.36 -12.04 12.70
C MET A 245 45.71 -12.34 14.17
N HIS A 246 46.75 -11.71 14.71
CA HIS A 246 47.18 -11.94 16.09
C HIS A 246 46.09 -11.52 17.12
N ASP A 247 46.02 -12.23 18.26
CA ASP A 247 44.88 -12.12 19.20
C ASP A 247 45.03 -11.02 20.29
N THR A 248 46.25 -10.52 20.59
CA THR A 248 46.45 -9.51 21.66
C THR A 248 47.00 -8.14 21.23
N THR A 249 48.22 -8.01 20.68
CA THR A 249 48.87 -6.69 20.45
C THR A 249 49.50 -6.52 19.06
N LEU A 250 50.15 -7.56 18.53
CA LEU A 250 50.65 -7.56 17.15
C LEU A 250 49.47 -7.80 16.18
N GLY A 251 49.70 -7.78 14.87
CA GLY A 251 48.67 -8.09 13.87
C GLY A 251 47.89 -6.89 13.33
N ASN A 252 48.36 -5.67 13.57
CA ASN A 252 47.72 -4.47 13.04
C ASN A 252 48.23 -4.21 11.61
N ALA A 253 47.40 -3.62 10.75
CA ALA A 253 47.86 -3.19 9.43
C ALA A 253 48.86 -2.03 9.54
N ILE A 254 48.57 -1.04 10.37
CA ILE A 254 49.55 -0.03 10.78
C ILE A 254 49.53 0.11 12.31
N MET A 255 50.71 0.11 12.91
CA MET A 255 50.91 0.42 14.32
C MET A 255 51.97 1.49 14.49
N THR A 256 51.69 2.46 15.37
CA THR A 256 52.70 3.43 15.82
C THR A 256 52.83 3.38 17.34
N GLU A 257 53.99 3.75 17.85
CA GLU A 257 54.19 3.88 19.30
C GLU A 257 53.69 5.21 19.87
N ASN A 258 53.77 5.37 21.19
CA ASN A 258 53.29 6.56 21.90
C ASN A 258 54.30 7.71 21.96
N GLU A 259 55.53 7.50 21.49
CA GLU A 259 56.59 8.50 21.48
C GLU A 259 56.70 9.22 20.14
N GLY A 260 57.23 10.45 20.16
CA GLY A 260 57.56 11.20 18.96
C GLY A 260 56.37 11.61 18.11
N THR A 261 56.64 11.85 16.83
CA THR A 261 55.62 12.21 15.84
C THR A 261 55.66 11.23 14.67
N HIS A 262 54.50 10.71 14.31
CA HIS A 262 54.35 9.83 13.14
C HIS A 262 53.36 10.47 12.18
N THR A 263 53.70 10.53 10.90
CA THR A 263 52.82 11.07 9.86
C THR A 263 52.55 10.01 8.81
N ILE A 264 51.28 9.74 8.54
CA ILE A 264 50.82 8.82 7.51
C ILE A 264 50.02 9.65 6.51
N ASN A 265 50.49 9.72 5.26
CA ASN A 265 49.86 10.48 4.20
C ASN A 265 49.34 9.53 3.11
N ILE A 266 48.06 9.65 2.80
CA ILE A 266 47.39 8.99 1.68
C ILE A 266 46.90 10.11 0.76
N GLU A 267 47.65 10.39 -0.30
CA GLU A 267 47.39 11.52 -1.21
C GLU A 267 47.16 11.02 -2.63
N ASN A 268 45.97 11.28 -3.17
CA ASN A 268 45.53 10.76 -4.46
C ASN A 268 45.78 9.24 -4.57
N SER A 269 45.51 8.52 -3.48
CA SER A 269 45.92 7.12 -3.27
C SER A 269 44.90 6.39 -2.39
N GLU A 270 45.01 5.08 -2.32
CA GLU A 270 44.02 4.20 -1.68
C GLU A 270 44.68 3.27 -0.65
N PHE A 271 44.08 3.17 0.53
CA PHE A 271 44.50 2.25 1.59
C PHE A 271 43.36 1.31 1.96
N TYR A 272 43.61 0.01 1.84
CA TYR A 272 42.71 -1.06 2.21
C TYR A 272 43.34 -1.95 3.26
N SER A 273 42.70 -2.05 4.42
CA SER A 273 42.99 -3.05 5.45
C SER A 273 41.83 -4.01 5.58
N ASN A 274 42.06 -5.31 5.41
CA ASN A 274 41.02 -6.33 5.50
C ASN A 274 41.45 -7.52 6.37
N ALA A 275 40.56 -8.02 7.22
CA ALA A 275 40.74 -9.25 8.00
C ALA A 275 42.03 -9.24 8.87
N ASN A 276 42.37 -8.08 9.41
CA ASN A 276 43.49 -7.88 10.33
C ASN A 276 43.00 -7.87 11.79
N ARG A 277 43.91 -7.85 12.76
CA ARG A 277 43.53 -7.60 14.16
C ARG A 277 42.90 -6.20 14.28
N ALA A 278 43.59 -5.19 13.77
CA ALA A 278 43.12 -3.81 13.68
C ALA A 278 43.66 -3.17 12.41
N GLY A 279 42.94 -2.20 11.84
CA GLY A 279 43.44 -1.43 10.70
C GLY A 279 44.54 -0.45 11.09
N LEU A 280 44.27 0.37 12.10
CA LEU A 280 45.25 1.34 12.60
C LEU A 280 45.25 1.38 14.13
N VAL A 281 46.42 1.23 14.74
CA VAL A 281 46.63 1.48 16.16
C VAL A 281 47.71 2.54 16.31
N ALA A 282 47.30 3.74 16.68
CA ALA A 282 48.13 4.93 16.63
C ALA A 282 48.33 5.53 18.02
N GLY A 283 49.59 5.78 18.38
CA GLY A 283 49.92 6.55 19.57
C GLY A 283 49.52 8.02 19.44
N SER A 284 49.54 8.74 20.56
CA SER A 284 48.99 10.11 20.67
C SER A 284 49.65 11.16 19.78
N GLY A 285 50.86 10.93 19.27
CA GLY A 285 51.60 11.84 18.37
C GLY A 285 51.40 11.56 16.87
N THR A 286 50.43 10.71 16.50
CA THR A 286 50.27 10.25 15.12
C THR A 286 49.25 11.07 14.35
N TYR A 287 49.62 11.51 13.15
CA TYR A 287 48.77 12.22 12.20
C TYR A 287 48.48 11.33 11.01
N VAL A 288 47.19 11.17 10.69
CA VAL A 288 46.73 10.45 9.51
C VAL A 288 46.03 11.44 8.60
N ASN A 289 46.62 11.68 7.45
CA ASN A 289 46.11 12.61 6.44
C ASN A 289 45.66 11.82 5.22
N VAL A 290 44.37 11.91 4.89
CA VAL A 290 43.79 11.37 3.66
C VAL A 290 43.32 12.55 2.83
N THR A 291 43.90 12.73 1.65
CA THR A 291 43.57 13.85 0.75
C THR A 291 43.33 13.34 -0.65
N ASN A 292 42.14 13.58 -1.20
CA ASN A 292 41.68 13.01 -2.48
C ASN A 292 41.89 11.48 -2.52
N GLY A 293 41.66 10.79 -1.40
CA GLY A 293 42.06 9.40 -1.23
C GLY A 293 40.99 8.53 -0.60
N VAL A 294 41.32 7.23 -0.52
CA VAL A 294 40.44 6.21 0.07
C VAL A 294 41.11 5.62 1.31
N PHE A 295 40.37 5.52 2.40
CA PHE A 295 40.79 4.84 3.63
C PHE A 295 39.73 3.85 4.09
N HIS A 296 39.92 2.57 3.75
CA HIS A 296 38.99 1.51 4.03
C HIS A 296 39.60 0.50 5.01
N VAL A 297 38.92 0.31 6.15
CA VAL A 297 39.25 -0.69 7.16
C VAL A 297 38.05 -1.60 7.35
N LEU A 298 38.21 -2.85 6.93
CA LEU A 298 37.14 -3.84 6.87
C LEU A 298 37.51 -5.05 7.72
N ASP A 299 36.49 -5.65 8.35
CA ASP A 299 36.58 -6.98 8.97
C ASP A 299 37.70 -7.12 10.01
N SER A 300 37.97 -6.03 10.75
CA SER A 300 38.97 -6.04 11.83
C SER A 300 38.47 -6.85 13.02
N ARG A 301 39.31 -7.69 13.64
CA ARG A 301 38.91 -8.47 14.83
C ARG A 301 38.76 -7.64 16.11
N ALA A 302 39.49 -6.53 16.20
CA ALA A 302 39.49 -5.56 17.28
C ALA A 302 38.93 -4.23 16.75
N ASN A 303 39.50 -3.10 17.19
CA ASN A 303 39.09 -1.80 16.66
C ASN A 303 39.48 -1.67 15.19
N GLY A 304 38.66 -1.00 14.39
CA GLY A 304 39.06 -0.60 13.04
C GLY A 304 40.23 0.39 13.11
N THR A 305 40.04 1.49 13.84
CA THR A 305 41.13 2.40 14.20
C THR A 305 41.20 2.63 15.72
N ASN A 306 42.34 3.06 16.23
CA ASN A 306 42.50 3.49 17.61
C ASN A 306 43.54 4.61 17.70
N GLY A 307 43.15 5.77 18.23
CA GLY A 307 44.04 6.93 18.39
C GLY A 307 44.21 7.73 17.09
N SER A 308 45.26 8.56 17.04
CA SER A 308 45.59 9.53 15.98
C SER A 308 44.77 10.83 15.91
N TYR A 309 45.38 11.83 15.28
CA TYR A 309 44.71 12.97 14.66
C TYR A 309 44.35 12.56 13.23
N PHE A 310 43.06 12.37 12.98
CA PHE A 310 42.57 11.92 11.68
C PHE A 310 42.03 13.11 10.88
N ARG A 311 42.57 13.31 9.68
CA ARG A 311 42.21 14.41 8.78
C ARG A 311 41.85 13.85 7.40
N GLY A 312 40.59 13.96 7.01
CA GLY A 312 40.09 13.62 5.69
C GLY A 312 39.68 14.86 4.90
N ILE A 313 40.19 15.01 3.68
CA ILE A 313 39.81 16.08 2.74
C ILE A 313 39.51 15.49 1.37
N ASN A 314 38.32 15.78 0.82
CA ASN A 314 37.86 15.21 -0.45
C ASN A 314 38.04 13.68 -0.51
N SER A 315 37.78 12.99 0.60
CA SER A 315 38.18 11.60 0.78
C SER A 315 37.02 10.70 1.15
N ASP A 316 37.15 9.42 0.82
CA ASP A 316 36.20 8.37 1.18
C ASP A 316 36.77 7.47 2.29
N ILE A 317 36.06 7.38 3.41
CA ILE A 317 36.53 6.72 4.62
C ILE A 317 35.47 5.71 5.06
N VAL A 318 35.85 4.44 5.09
CA VAL A 318 34.95 3.34 5.50
C VAL A 318 35.60 2.54 6.61
N VAL A 319 34.90 2.39 7.73
CA VAL A 319 35.30 1.49 8.82
C VAL A 319 34.13 0.59 9.20
N SER A 320 34.16 -0.64 8.68
CA SER A 320 33.00 -1.54 8.70
C SER A 320 33.36 -2.91 9.25
N ARG A 321 32.40 -3.54 9.95
CA ARG A 321 32.51 -4.91 10.51
C ARG A 321 33.71 -5.13 11.42
N SER A 322 34.10 -4.09 12.18
CA SER A 322 35.12 -4.24 13.22
C SER A 322 34.53 -4.95 14.45
N GLY A 323 35.24 -5.90 15.03
CA GLY A 323 34.79 -6.63 16.22
C GLY A 323 34.64 -5.76 17.47
N ALA A 324 35.26 -4.57 17.46
CA ALA A 324 35.16 -3.58 18.52
C ALA A 324 34.69 -2.20 17.98
N HIS A 325 35.40 -1.11 18.28
CA HIS A 325 35.04 0.22 17.77
C HIS A 325 35.36 0.35 16.28
N GLY A 326 34.57 1.14 15.54
CA GLY A 326 34.87 1.53 14.16
C GLY A 326 36.01 2.55 14.10
N LEU A 327 35.68 3.80 13.79
CA LEU A 327 36.62 4.92 13.77
C LEU A 327 36.84 5.47 15.19
N SER A 328 37.84 4.96 15.91
CA SER A 328 38.25 5.49 17.21
C SER A 328 39.52 6.33 17.11
N ILE A 329 39.41 7.60 17.49
CA ILE A 329 40.42 8.64 17.21
C ILE A 329 40.50 9.70 18.32
N ASN A 330 41.62 10.44 18.35
CA ASN A 330 41.80 11.54 19.30
C ASN A 330 41.16 12.85 18.85
N ARG A 331 41.25 13.14 17.55
CA ARG A 331 40.68 14.31 16.90
C ARG A 331 40.21 13.95 15.50
N LEU A 332 39.04 14.46 15.12
CA LEU A 332 38.50 14.33 13.77
C LEU A 332 38.52 15.67 13.05
N TYR A 333 38.99 15.68 11.80
CA TYR A 333 38.78 16.78 10.88
C TYR A 333 38.31 16.21 9.53
N LEU A 334 37.16 16.67 9.05
CA LEU A 334 36.59 16.29 7.77
C LEU A 334 36.22 17.52 6.95
N GLU A 335 36.60 17.52 5.69
CA GLU A 335 36.20 18.53 4.71
C GLU A 335 35.85 17.85 3.38
N ASN A 336 34.66 18.11 2.84
CA ASN A 336 34.21 17.55 1.57
C ASN A 336 34.35 16.01 1.47
N SER A 337 34.18 15.30 2.58
CA SER A 337 34.52 13.88 2.69
C SER A 337 33.31 13.03 3.07
N THR A 338 33.39 11.73 2.80
CA THR A 338 32.41 10.73 3.23
C THR A 338 33.01 9.86 4.31
N VAL A 339 32.26 9.62 5.39
CA VAL A 339 32.61 8.66 6.44
C VAL A 339 31.45 7.68 6.61
N THR A 340 31.72 6.39 6.45
CA THR A 340 30.77 5.32 6.76
C THR A 340 31.33 4.43 7.84
N THR A 341 30.60 4.31 8.95
CA THR A 341 30.91 3.35 10.01
C THR A 341 29.70 2.48 10.28
N GLU A 342 29.84 1.18 10.00
CA GLU A 342 28.71 0.26 10.09
C GLU A 342 29.06 -1.12 10.61
N HIS A 343 28.07 -1.79 11.20
CA HIS A 343 28.18 -3.18 11.65
C HIS A 343 29.36 -3.44 12.61
N ASN A 344 29.82 -2.42 13.32
CA ASN A 344 30.90 -2.55 14.29
C ASN A 344 30.37 -3.09 15.63
N GLY A 345 31.20 -3.84 16.36
CA GLY A 345 30.83 -4.51 17.61
C GLY A 345 30.57 -3.55 18.79
N TYR A 346 31.14 -2.34 18.76
CA TYR A 346 30.88 -1.26 19.71
C TYR A 346 30.44 0.02 18.99
N THR A 347 30.93 1.19 19.40
CA THR A 347 30.69 2.51 18.80
C THR A 347 31.19 2.58 17.35
N GLY A 348 30.42 3.20 16.46
CA GLY A 348 30.81 3.49 15.07
C GLY A 348 31.90 4.56 15.00
N VAL A 349 31.66 5.75 15.56
CA VAL A 349 32.63 6.85 15.63
C VAL A 349 32.90 7.24 17.08
N TRP A 350 34.15 7.13 17.51
CA TRP A 350 34.60 7.49 18.85
C TRP A 350 35.64 8.61 18.76
N VAL A 351 35.28 9.80 19.26
CA VAL A 351 36.18 10.95 19.35
C VAL A 351 36.57 11.15 20.82
N ASN A 352 37.87 11.11 21.13
CA ASN A 352 38.36 11.44 22.47
C ASN A 352 38.26 12.96 22.76
N THR A 353 39.13 13.49 23.61
CA THR A 353 38.92 14.79 24.25
C THR A 353 39.36 16.01 23.43
N LEU A 354 39.86 15.83 22.20
CA LEU A 354 40.38 16.94 21.38
C LEU A 354 39.34 17.49 20.38
N GLY A 355 38.14 16.91 20.36
CA GLY A 355 37.01 17.40 19.57
C GLY A 355 37.02 16.99 18.11
N SER A 356 36.09 17.55 17.35
CA SER A 356 35.85 17.23 15.95
C SER A 356 35.41 18.46 15.14
N THR A 357 35.70 18.45 13.85
CA THR A 357 35.22 19.46 12.90
C THR A 357 34.79 18.78 11.62
N VAL A 358 33.54 18.99 11.23
CA VAL A 358 32.92 18.40 10.04
C VAL A 358 32.39 19.51 9.14
N ILE A 359 32.93 19.60 7.92
CA ILE A 359 32.65 20.67 6.96
C ILE A 359 32.24 20.04 5.63
N ASN A 360 31.05 20.41 5.13
CA ASN A 360 30.49 19.95 3.86
C ASN A 360 30.71 18.43 3.61
N SER A 361 30.51 17.61 4.64
CA SER A 361 30.85 16.19 4.63
C SER A 361 29.64 15.32 4.96
N ILE A 362 29.66 14.05 4.55
CA ILE A 362 28.60 13.09 4.84
C ILE A 362 29.11 12.08 5.85
N MET A 363 28.35 11.83 6.92
CA MET A 363 28.64 10.79 7.91
C MET A 363 27.44 9.84 8.04
N GLU A 364 27.69 8.57 7.75
CA GLU A 364 26.75 7.45 7.88
C GLU A 364 27.19 6.54 9.02
N ILE A 365 26.47 6.55 10.14
CA ILE A 365 26.81 5.83 11.37
C ILE A 365 25.67 4.86 11.68
N ASN A 366 25.71 3.67 11.07
CA ASN A 366 24.54 2.79 11.00
C ASN A 366 24.83 1.36 11.48
N HIS A 367 23.86 0.68 12.08
CA HIS A 367 23.98 -0.75 12.45
C HIS A 367 25.14 -1.13 13.38
N ASN A 368 25.68 -0.18 14.15
CA ASN A 368 26.73 -0.47 15.13
C ASN A 368 26.08 -1.04 16.39
N ARG A 369 26.66 -2.11 16.96
CA ARG A 369 26.04 -2.88 18.04
C ARG A 369 26.05 -2.17 19.40
N VAL A 370 27.00 -1.24 19.62
CA VAL A 370 27.28 -0.51 20.88
C VAL A 370 26.88 -1.27 22.15
N GLN A 371 27.59 -2.38 22.44
CA GLN A 371 27.26 -3.31 23.53
C GLN A 371 27.26 -2.74 24.96
N LEU A 372 27.61 -1.47 25.16
CA LEU A 372 27.57 -0.83 26.46
C LEU A 372 26.43 0.19 26.44
N ASP A 373 25.44 -0.02 27.29
CA ASP A 373 24.25 0.82 27.50
C ASP A 373 24.55 2.28 27.83
N THR A 374 25.81 2.61 28.09
CA THR A 374 26.30 3.95 28.41
C THR A 374 27.16 4.50 27.27
N LEU A 375 26.96 4.13 26.02
CA LEU A 375 27.75 4.64 24.90
C LEU A 375 26.85 5.04 23.73
N GLY A 376 27.31 6.03 22.96
CA GLY A 376 26.70 6.40 21.69
C GLY A 376 27.33 5.67 20.50
N ALA A 377 26.61 5.60 19.39
CA ALA A 377 27.14 5.21 18.09
C ALA A 377 28.05 6.30 17.50
N PHE A 378 27.69 7.57 17.70
CA PHE A 378 28.57 8.72 17.61
C PHE A 378 28.90 9.21 19.01
N ASN A 379 30.08 8.86 19.52
CA ASN A 379 30.47 9.11 20.90
C ASN A 379 31.53 10.22 20.99
N LEU A 380 31.14 11.35 21.56
CA LEU A 380 31.98 12.53 21.76
C LEU A 380 32.40 12.61 23.24
N ARG A 381 33.68 12.36 23.52
CA ARG A 381 34.18 12.28 24.91
C ARG A 381 34.54 13.64 25.52
N GLY A 382 34.75 14.66 24.70
CA GLY A 382 35.24 15.98 25.15
C GLY A 382 35.54 16.92 23.98
N GLY A 383 36.13 18.07 24.31
CA GLY A 383 36.57 19.06 23.34
C GLY A 383 35.43 19.86 22.71
N GLU A 384 35.80 20.71 21.75
CA GLU A 384 34.85 21.46 20.92
C GLU A 384 34.54 20.64 19.66
N ASN A 385 33.25 20.38 19.42
CA ASN A 385 32.78 19.64 18.26
C ASN A 385 31.89 20.54 17.42
N THR A 386 32.17 20.63 16.11
CA THR A 386 31.43 21.49 15.19
C THR A 386 31.03 20.75 13.93
N ILE A 387 29.80 20.98 13.49
CA ILE A 387 29.25 20.48 12.23
C ILE A 387 28.61 21.67 11.51
N ASP A 388 29.02 21.92 10.27
CA ASP A 388 28.44 23.01 9.48
C ASP A 388 27.03 22.67 8.95
N GLY A 389 26.32 23.67 8.44
CA GLY A 389 24.97 23.50 7.89
C GLY A 389 24.94 22.92 6.47
N LEU A 390 26.08 22.42 5.96
CA LEU A 390 26.19 21.78 4.66
C LEU A 390 26.45 20.27 4.79
N SER A 391 26.99 19.83 5.92
CA SER A 391 27.25 18.43 6.21
C SER A 391 25.95 17.65 6.40
N GLN A 392 25.96 16.36 6.08
CA GLN A 392 24.85 15.44 6.32
C GLN A 392 25.29 14.38 7.33
N ILE A 393 24.54 14.22 8.42
CA ILE A 393 24.86 13.29 9.50
C ILE A 393 23.65 12.40 9.72
N ASN A 394 23.81 11.12 9.41
CA ASN A 394 22.78 10.11 9.58
C ASN A 394 23.27 9.06 10.59
N ILE A 395 22.53 8.93 11.69
CA ILE A 395 22.84 8.00 12.77
C ILE A 395 21.61 7.13 13.01
N SER A 396 21.67 5.88 12.54
CA SER A 396 20.49 5.03 12.60
C SER A 396 20.74 3.56 12.87
N GLN A 397 19.73 2.88 13.43
CA GLN A 397 19.73 1.42 13.60
C GLN A 397 20.90 0.90 14.46
N ASN A 398 21.44 1.72 15.36
CA ASN A 398 22.49 1.29 16.26
C ASN A 398 21.89 0.70 17.55
N GLY A 399 22.53 -0.30 18.15
CA GLY A 399 22.22 -0.69 19.53
C GLY A 399 23.02 0.20 20.45
N GLY A 400 22.40 1.07 21.26
CA GLY A 400 22.98 2.15 22.04
C GLY A 400 22.30 3.49 21.72
N SER A 401 22.69 4.58 22.40
CA SER A 401 22.25 5.93 21.99
C SER A 401 22.81 6.24 20.60
N GLY A 402 22.07 6.97 19.77
CA GLY A 402 22.58 7.43 18.48
C GLY A 402 23.78 8.37 18.66
N LEU A 403 23.55 9.53 19.27
CA LEU A 403 24.58 10.50 19.61
C LEU A 403 24.79 10.54 21.12
N ARG A 404 26.05 10.56 21.55
CA ARG A 404 26.40 10.81 22.94
C ARG A 404 27.44 11.91 23.09
N LEU A 405 27.13 12.92 23.92
CA LEU A 405 28.11 13.88 24.42
C LEU A 405 28.43 13.60 25.89
N HIS A 406 29.66 13.21 26.18
CA HIS A 406 30.12 12.97 27.55
C HIS A 406 30.53 14.26 28.27
N ALA A 407 31.24 15.16 27.57
CA ALA A 407 31.72 16.44 28.06
C ALA A 407 32.05 17.37 26.88
N GLY A 408 32.27 18.67 27.13
CA GLY A 408 32.65 19.63 26.10
C GLY A 408 31.46 20.29 25.42
N SER A 409 31.51 20.46 24.11
CA SER A 409 30.40 21.02 23.34
C SER A 409 30.21 20.35 21.98
N LEU A 410 28.96 20.36 21.51
CA LEU A 410 28.60 20.11 20.12
C LEU A 410 27.74 21.28 19.62
N GLU A 411 28.20 21.96 18.58
CA GLU A 411 27.41 22.94 17.83
C GLU A 411 27.21 22.46 16.40
N VAL A 412 25.94 22.28 16.02
CA VAL A 412 25.52 21.97 14.66
C VAL A 412 24.85 23.21 14.10
N ALA A 413 25.42 23.77 13.04
CA ALA A 413 24.90 24.99 12.41
C ALA A 413 23.61 24.72 11.63
N GLU A 414 22.74 25.73 11.51
CA GLU A 414 21.51 25.63 10.73
C GLU A 414 21.81 25.26 9.26
N ALA A 415 21.10 24.26 8.74
CA ALA A 415 21.19 23.93 7.34
C ALA A 415 20.29 24.79 6.46
N LYS A 416 20.55 24.68 5.16
CA LYS A 416 19.69 25.26 4.12
C LYS A 416 18.43 24.43 3.84
N GLU A 417 18.43 23.14 4.22
CA GLU A 417 17.40 22.16 3.87
C GLU A 417 17.07 21.27 5.10
N SER A 418 15.87 20.70 5.15
CA SER A 418 15.42 19.86 6.27
C SER A 418 16.09 18.48 6.28
N GLY A 419 16.30 17.92 7.47
CA GLY A 419 16.72 16.52 7.62
C GLY A 419 18.18 16.24 7.27
N PHE A 420 19.08 17.21 7.40
CA PHE A 420 20.51 16.98 7.22
C PHE A 420 21.20 16.38 8.46
N PHE A 421 20.56 16.45 9.63
CA PHE A 421 21.04 15.85 10.87
C PHE A 421 19.94 14.92 11.40
N ARG A 422 20.14 13.61 11.28
CA ARG A 422 19.14 12.58 11.60
C ARG A 422 19.66 11.61 12.64
N VAL A 423 18.85 11.37 13.67
CA VAL A 423 19.09 10.36 14.70
C VAL A 423 17.80 9.58 14.95
N MET A 424 17.74 8.35 14.43
CA MET A 424 16.50 7.55 14.41
C MET A 424 16.75 6.05 14.52
N TYR A 425 15.78 5.30 15.00
CA TYR A 425 15.81 3.83 15.08
C TYR A 425 16.95 3.24 15.92
N ASN A 426 17.50 4.02 16.85
CA ASN A 426 18.56 3.54 17.75
C ASN A 426 17.95 2.91 19.01
N ILE A 427 18.50 1.80 19.48
CA ILE A 427 17.94 0.99 20.57
C ILE A 427 18.83 1.10 21.81
N ALA A 428 18.42 1.84 22.83
CA ALA A 428 19.22 2.03 24.05
C ALA A 428 18.49 1.56 25.31
N SER A 429 19.21 1.42 26.43
CA SER A 429 18.57 1.28 27.75
C SER A 429 17.99 2.63 28.20
N PHE A 430 18.69 3.73 27.93
CA PHE A 430 18.30 5.13 28.21
C PHE A 430 18.68 6.02 27.01
N GLY A 431 17.92 7.07 26.69
CA GLY A 431 18.36 8.09 25.73
C GLY A 431 18.62 7.53 24.33
N GLY A 432 17.61 6.92 23.70
CA GLY A 432 17.76 6.20 22.43
C GLY A 432 18.36 7.06 21.32
N GLY A 433 17.89 8.30 21.17
CA GLY A 433 18.42 9.24 20.19
C GLY A 433 19.71 9.93 20.65
N ILE A 434 19.59 10.88 21.56
CA ILE A 434 20.67 11.75 22.03
C ILE A 434 20.82 11.63 23.55
N GLU A 435 22.03 11.32 24.00
CA GLU A 435 22.42 11.34 25.41
C GLU A 435 23.44 12.45 25.67
N VAL A 436 23.11 13.40 26.55
CA VAL A 436 24.01 14.46 26.98
C VAL A 436 24.35 14.25 28.45
N ASN A 437 25.53 13.69 28.72
CA ASN A 437 26.01 13.42 30.07
C ASN A 437 26.61 14.67 30.73
N GLY A 438 27.32 15.47 29.95
CA GLY A 438 27.95 16.70 30.41
C GLY A 438 28.26 17.64 29.26
N GLY A 439 28.28 18.94 29.52
CA GLY A 439 28.58 19.95 28.52
C GLY A 439 27.34 20.56 27.87
N GLN A 440 27.47 20.98 26.62
CA GLN A 440 26.41 21.70 25.90
C GLN A 440 26.23 21.20 24.47
N ILE A 441 24.98 20.93 24.08
CA ILE A 441 24.61 20.66 22.69
C ILE A 441 23.70 21.78 22.20
N LYS A 442 23.98 22.27 21.00
CA LYS A 442 23.08 23.10 20.21
C LYS A 442 22.84 22.42 18.87
N LEU A 443 21.61 21.95 18.68
CA LEU A 443 21.13 21.33 17.45
C LEU A 443 20.49 22.39 16.55
N PRO A 444 20.41 22.18 15.24
CA PRO A 444 19.69 23.05 14.32
C PRO A 444 18.18 22.84 14.44
N SER A 445 17.41 23.82 13.98
CA SER A 445 15.94 23.74 13.89
C SER A 445 15.42 22.64 12.95
N SER A 446 16.28 22.16 12.04
CA SER A 446 15.97 21.12 11.05
C SER A 446 16.50 19.73 11.44
N ALA A 447 17.03 19.55 12.65
CA ALA A 447 17.45 18.25 13.15
C ALA A 447 16.24 17.32 13.33
N ILE A 448 16.39 16.08 12.90
CA ILE A 448 15.39 15.03 13.00
C ILE A 448 15.83 14.02 14.06
N ILE A 449 15.07 13.93 15.15
CA ILE A 449 15.43 13.13 16.32
C ILE A 449 14.14 12.48 16.83
N TYR A 450 13.77 11.33 16.27
CA TYR A 450 12.57 10.60 16.67
C TYR A 450 12.69 9.11 16.31
N ASN A 451 11.71 8.31 16.71
CA ASN A 451 11.66 6.86 16.47
C ASN A 451 12.89 6.13 17.01
N ASN A 452 13.49 6.64 18.08
CA ASN A 452 14.46 5.85 18.82
C ASN A 452 13.71 4.92 19.80
N ARG A 453 14.42 4.04 20.49
CA ARG A 453 13.82 3.03 21.36
C ARG A 453 14.62 2.90 22.65
N ALA A 454 14.41 3.82 23.58
CA ALA A 454 14.91 3.68 24.94
C ALA A 454 13.98 2.78 25.77
N ARG A 455 14.55 1.76 26.42
CA ARG A 455 13.77 0.79 27.20
C ARG A 455 13.20 1.35 28.49
N ILE A 456 13.91 2.27 29.15
CA ILE A 456 13.59 2.70 30.53
C ILE A 456 12.96 4.09 30.55
N GLU A 457 13.63 5.10 30.00
CA GLU A 457 13.16 6.48 29.91
C GLU A 457 13.92 7.24 28.82
N ALA A 458 13.41 8.42 28.48
CA ALA A 458 13.99 9.33 27.51
C ALA A 458 14.23 8.66 26.15
N ASP A 459 13.13 8.33 25.48
CA ASP A 459 13.18 7.63 24.21
C ASP A 459 14.10 8.29 23.18
N ASP A 460 13.95 9.60 23.01
CA ASP A 460 14.69 10.35 21.99
C ASP A 460 15.81 11.18 22.59
N ILE A 461 15.59 11.85 23.73
CA ILE A 461 16.57 12.81 24.27
C ILE A 461 16.68 12.66 25.78
N PHE A 462 17.89 12.38 26.24
CA PHE A 462 18.28 12.39 27.65
C PHE A 462 19.35 13.44 27.90
N VAL A 463 19.10 14.38 28.83
CA VAL A 463 20.07 15.39 29.26
C VAL A 463 20.26 15.25 30.76
N ASN A 464 21.48 14.94 31.21
CA ASN A 464 21.81 14.81 32.63
C ASN A 464 21.89 16.16 33.35
N GLU A 465 21.82 16.12 34.68
CA GLU A 465 22.08 17.29 35.52
C GLU A 465 23.47 17.88 35.22
N GLY A 466 23.54 19.21 35.04
CA GLY A 466 24.77 19.92 34.70
C GLY A 466 25.13 19.94 33.22
N ALA A 467 24.36 19.26 32.36
CA ALA A 467 24.40 19.41 30.92
C ALA A 467 23.34 20.39 30.41
N THR A 468 23.51 20.89 29.18
CA THR A 468 22.54 21.78 28.53
C THR A 468 22.25 21.36 27.09
N LEU A 469 21.00 21.56 26.67
CA LEU A 469 20.52 21.32 25.31
C LEU A 469 19.76 22.55 24.81
N THR A 470 20.01 22.95 23.56
CA THR A 470 19.11 23.83 22.80
C THR A 470 18.37 22.98 21.78
N LEU A 471 17.05 22.90 21.92
CA LEU A 471 16.14 22.09 21.10
C LEU A 471 15.10 22.98 20.41
N TYR A 472 14.60 22.54 19.27
CA TYR A 472 13.63 23.25 18.44
C TYR A 472 12.36 22.41 18.26
N PRO A 473 11.26 22.98 17.73
CA PRO A 473 10.04 22.23 17.46
C PRO A 473 10.30 21.00 16.58
N VAL A 474 9.48 19.96 16.76
CA VAL A 474 9.45 18.79 15.88
C VAL A 474 9.08 19.20 14.45
N GLY A 475 9.45 18.38 13.47
CA GLY A 475 9.05 18.60 12.08
C GLY A 475 7.56 18.35 11.87
N THR A 476 6.96 19.08 10.92
CA THR A 476 5.51 19.00 10.62
C THR A 476 5.10 17.72 9.90
N ASP A 477 6.06 16.94 9.44
CA ASP A 477 5.90 15.73 8.63
C ASP A 477 6.49 14.49 9.33
N TRP A 478 6.92 14.61 10.58
CA TRP A 478 7.45 13.47 11.33
C TRP A 478 6.31 12.53 11.70
N LEU A 479 6.52 11.23 11.51
CA LEU A 479 5.56 10.20 11.82
C LEU A 479 6.09 9.32 12.95
N LEU A 480 5.25 9.09 13.95
CA LEU A 480 5.52 8.09 14.96
C LEU A 480 5.45 6.70 14.31
N GLU A 481 6.50 5.89 14.50
CA GLU A 481 6.59 4.51 14.03
C GLU A 481 6.89 3.52 15.17
N GLU A 482 6.59 3.90 16.41
CA GLU A 482 6.63 2.97 17.54
C GLU A 482 5.37 2.08 17.54
N GLY A 483 5.49 0.81 17.97
CA GLY A 483 4.39 -0.18 17.85
C GLY A 483 3.26 0.04 18.86
N PRO A 484 2.15 -0.74 18.85
CA PRO A 484 1.67 -1.77 17.91
C PRO A 484 1.14 -1.18 16.58
N GLU A 485 0.51 -1.98 15.71
CA GLU A 485 -0.10 -1.58 14.41
C GLU A 485 -1.05 -0.35 14.46
N TRP A 486 -1.41 0.14 15.63
CA TRP A 486 -2.28 1.31 15.81
C TRP A 486 -1.52 2.60 16.15
N ASP A 487 -0.23 2.56 16.49
CA ASP A 487 0.60 3.75 16.72
C ASP A 487 1.41 4.18 15.47
N VAL A 488 1.36 3.36 14.42
CA VAL A 488 2.06 3.63 13.16
C VAL A 488 1.34 4.73 12.37
N ASN A 489 2.10 5.74 11.95
CA ASN A 489 1.68 6.85 11.08
C ASN A 489 0.93 8.00 11.76
N HIS A 490 0.91 8.11 13.09
CA HIS A 490 0.48 9.37 13.71
C HIS A 490 1.55 10.42 13.49
N LEU A 491 1.13 11.62 13.08
CA LEU A 491 2.04 12.76 13.03
C LEU A 491 2.61 13.03 14.43
N ILE A 492 3.84 13.51 14.52
CA ILE A 492 4.42 14.02 15.76
C ILE A 492 4.05 15.50 15.84
N ASP A 493 3.54 15.95 17.00
CA ASP A 493 3.11 17.35 17.19
C ASP A 493 3.96 18.11 18.21
N GLY A 494 4.80 17.41 18.99
CA GLY A 494 5.60 18.05 20.01
C GLY A 494 6.63 17.14 20.68
N TRP A 495 7.33 17.78 21.63
CA TRP A 495 8.23 17.10 22.57
C TRP A 495 7.48 16.86 23.86
N TYR A 496 7.58 15.67 24.43
CA TYR A 496 6.86 15.27 25.63
C TYR A 496 7.80 14.72 26.68
N ASP A 497 7.47 14.95 27.95
CA ASP A 497 8.16 14.33 29.07
C ASP A 497 8.03 12.80 28.98
N ASP A 498 9.17 12.10 29.02
CA ASP A 498 9.28 10.65 28.96
C ASP A 498 10.15 10.11 30.10
N VAL A 499 9.81 10.49 31.34
CA VAL A 499 10.56 10.10 32.55
C VAL A 499 10.17 8.71 33.03
N GLU A 500 11.09 7.99 33.67
CA GLU A 500 10.84 6.67 34.24
C GLU A 500 9.62 6.69 35.18
N GLY A 501 8.70 5.73 34.97
CA GLY A 501 7.44 5.62 35.72
C GLY A 501 6.35 6.62 35.35
N ARG A 502 6.62 7.61 34.49
CA ARG A 502 5.64 8.49 33.85
C ARG A 502 6.04 8.74 32.39
N ARG A 503 6.32 7.64 31.68
CA ARG A 503 6.66 7.66 30.26
C ARG A 503 5.48 8.20 29.46
N TRP A 504 5.76 8.88 28.35
CA TRP A 504 4.69 9.38 27.49
C TRP A 504 3.76 8.23 27.06
N SER A 505 2.45 8.45 27.13
CA SER A 505 1.42 7.52 26.64
C SER A 505 0.17 8.31 26.25
N ALA A 506 -0.18 8.29 24.98
CA ALA A 506 -1.37 8.97 24.43
C ALA A 506 -2.59 8.05 24.24
N HIS A 507 -2.38 6.73 24.21
CA HIS A 507 -3.40 5.76 23.77
C HIS A 507 -3.73 4.67 24.78
N ILE A 508 -2.90 4.50 25.80
CA ILE A 508 -3.07 3.43 26.80
C ILE A 508 -3.12 4.04 28.19
N ASP A 509 -4.09 3.58 28.97
CA ASP A 509 -4.22 3.94 30.38
C ASP A 509 -3.07 3.38 31.23
N PRO A 510 -2.50 4.19 32.15
CA PRO A 510 -2.79 5.61 32.35
C PRO A 510 -2.19 6.50 31.26
N ILE A 511 -2.97 7.47 30.77
CA ILE A 511 -2.51 8.52 29.85
C ILE A 511 -1.50 9.43 30.56
N TYR A 512 -0.35 9.65 29.93
CA TYR A 512 0.72 10.54 30.38
C TYR A 512 1.15 11.43 29.22
N VAL A 513 0.61 12.65 29.18
CA VAL A 513 0.92 13.63 28.14
C VAL A 513 1.27 14.95 28.84
N ASN A 514 2.56 15.25 28.92
CA ASN A 514 3.05 16.55 29.39
C ASN A 514 4.00 17.14 28.36
N GLU A 515 3.54 18.16 27.65
CA GLU A 515 4.30 18.79 26.57
C GLU A 515 5.44 19.65 27.13
N PHE A 516 6.61 19.51 26.52
CA PHE A 516 7.76 20.35 26.73
C PHE A 516 7.76 21.53 25.75
N THR A 517 7.51 22.74 26.26
CA THR A 517 7.31 23.95 25.43
C THR A 517 8.49 24.93 25.44
N GLU A 518 9.56 24.65 26.21
CA GLU A 518 10.69 25.57 26.38
C GLU A 518 11.73 25.44 25.25
N LEU A 519 11.33 25.76 24.01
CA LEU A 519 12.10 25.58 22.77
C LEU A 519 12.90 26.82 22.35
N GLY A 520 13.97 26.62 21.57
CA GLY A 520 14.81 27.67 20.97
C GLY A 520 15.80 28.36 21.94
N ILE A 521 15.92 27.85 23.16
CA ILE A 521 16.79 28.39 24.22
C ILE A 521 17.55 27.25 24.90
N ALA A 522 18.73 27.56 25.45
CA ALA A 522 19.52 26.58 26.18
C ALA A 522 18.83 26.20 27.50
N LYS A 523 18.61 24.90 27.69
CA LYS A 523 17.92 24.32 28.86
C LYS A 523 18.84 23.37 29.59
N ALA A 524 18.92 23.54 30.90
CA ALA A 524 19.71 22.67 31.76
C ALA A 524 18.93 21.38 32.05
N GLY A 525 19.64 20.26 32.12
CA GLY A 525 19.09 19.00 32.59
C GLY A 525 18.77 19.01 34.10
N PRO A 526 18.06 17.99 34.60
CA PRO A 526 17.67 16.79 33.86
C PRO A 526 16.51 17.02 32.87
N LEU A 527 16.63 16.47 31.66
CA LEU A 527 15.54 16.40 30.66
C LEU A 527 15.43 14.96 30.15
N THR A 528 14.20 14.46 30.05
CA THR A 528 13.86 13.13 29.53
C THR A 528 12.73 13.32 28.52
N LEU A 529 13.03 13.35 27.23
CA LEU A 529 12.07 13.76 26.21
C LEU A 529 11.89 12.69 25.14
N LYS A 530 10.67 12.65 24.61
CA LYS A 530 10.27 11.88 23.44
C LYS A 530 9.57 12.79 22.43
N ALA A 531 9.87 12.63 21.16
CA ALA A 531 9.09 13.20 20.08
C ALA A 531 7.84 12.33 19.93
N ALA A 532 6.67 12.90 20.21
CA ALA A 532 5.43 12.14 20.19
C ALA A 532 4.25 13.04 19.83
N HIS A 533 3.03 12.57 20.12
CA HIS A 533 1.83 13.35 19.90
C HIS A 533 0.94 13.47 21.14
N THR A 534 0.05 14.46 21.13
CA THR A 534 -0.99 14.63 22.15
C THR A 534 -1.94 13.43 22.24
N ALA A 535 -2.74 13.28 23.30
CA ALA A 535 -3.78 12.25 23.34
C ALA A 535 -4.81 12.48 22.21
N ILE A 536 -5.06 11.44 21.41
CA ILE A 536 -5.99 11.51 20.28
C ILE A 536 -7.14 10.50 20.41
N ALA A 537 -8.22 10.78 19.71
CA ALA A 537 -9.35 9.89 19.48
C ALA A 537 -9.43 9.49 18.01
N GLU A 538 -10.01 8.33 17.75
CA GLU A 538 -10.42 7.91 16.41
C GLU A 538 -11.89 7.48 16.44
N VAL A 539 -12.64 7.86 15.41
CA VAL A 539 -14.07 7.53 15.30
C VAL A 539 -14.29 6.73 14.03
N THR A 540 -14.56 5.44 14.21
CA THR A 540 -14.94 4.57 13.09
C THR A 540 -16.46 4.54 12.96
N VAL A 541 -16.93 4.88 11.77
CA VAL A 541 -18.33 4.88 11.37
C VAL A 541 -18.62 3.61 10.59
N THR A 542 -19.62 2.84 11.04
CA THR A 542 -20.10 1.67 10.30
C THR A 542 -21.38 2.02 9.56
N LYS A 543 -21.45 1.66 8.28
CA LYS A 543 -22.63 1.85 7.44
C LYS A 543 -23.37 0.53 7.22
N ILE A 544 -24.65 0.53 7.56
CA ILE A 544 -25.54 -0.63 7.42
C ILE A 544 -26.71 -0.27 6.49
N TRP A 545 -26.99 -1.14 5.53
CA TRP A 545 -28.14 -1.02 4.63
C TRP A 545 -29.15 -2.14 4.89
N VAL A 546 -30.41 -1.78 5.16
CA VAL A 546 -31.51 -2.73 5.35
C VAL A 546 -32.45 -2.61 4.15
N GLY A 547 -32.30 -3.55 3.21
CA GLY A 547 -33.07 -3.59 1.96
C GLY A 547 -32.62 -2.57 0.91
N GLY A 548 -33.47 -2.35 -0.08
CA GLY A 548 -33.26 -1.46 -1.21
C GLY A 548 -32.45 -2.06 -2.37
N PRO A 549 -32.26 -1.30 -3.47
CA PRO A 549 -31.53 -1.73 -4.67
C PRO A 549 -30.13 -2.24 -4.39
N GLU A 550 -29.58 -3.07 -5.28
CA GLU A 550 -28.21 -3.60 -5.18
C GLU A 550 -27.17 -2.47 -5.10
N VAL A 551 -27.28 -1.50 -6.01
CA VAL A 551 -26.48 -0.27 -6.00
C VAL A 551 -27.05 0.70 -4.95
N LYS A 552 -26.24 1.07 -3.95
CA LYS A 552 -26.64 2.02 -2.92
C LYS A 552 -26.35 3.47 -3.36
N PRO A 553 -27.19 4.44 -2.96
CA PRO A 553 -26.88 5.84 -3.22
C PRO A 553 -25.65 6.27 -2.40
N GLU A 554 -24.90 7.23 -2.94
CA GLU A 554 -23.86 7.91 -2.17
C GLU A 554 -24.49 8.66 -0.98
N ILE A 555 -23.78 8.68 0.14
CA ILE A 555 -24.20 9.35 1.36
C ILE A 555 -23.13 10.34 1.81
N THR A 556 -23.55 11.41 2.49
CA THR A 556 -22.64 12.36 3.13
C THR A 556 -22.74 12.20 4.64
N ILE A 557 -21.62 11.91 5.29
CA ILE A 557 -21.51 11.83 6.75
C ILE A 557 -20.73 13.03 7.29
N THR A 558 -21.15 13.54 8.45
CA THR A 558 -20.50 14.66 9.15
C THR A 558 -20.14 14.23 10.55
N LEU A 559 -18.91 14.52 10.98
CA LEU A 559 -18.46 14.35 12.35
C LEU A 559 -18.71 15.64 13.15
N LEU A 560 -19.23 15.50 14.36
CA LEU A 560 -19.45 16.58 15.31
C LEU A 560 -18.66 16.31 16.60
N ALA A 561 -18.09 17.37 17.18
CA ALA A 561 -17.41 17.35 18.47
C ALA A 561 -18.24 18.16 19.48
N ASN A 562 -18.69 17.54 20.57
CA ASN A 562 -19.58 18.16 21.57
C ASN A 562 -20.85 18.80 20.96
N GLY A 563 -21.35 18.23 19.85
CA GLY A 563 -22.50 18.74 19.10
C GLY A 563 -22.23 19.92 18.16
N GLU A 564 -20.97 20.37 18.04
CA GLU A 564 -20.52 21.42 17.12
C GLU A 564 -19.62 20.86 16.02
N THR A 565 -19.19 21.71 15.09
CA THR A 565 -18.24 21.36 14.02
C THR A 565 -16.97 20.74 14.61
N ALA A 566 -16.60 19.54 14.13
CA ALA A 566 -15.37 18.89 14.54
C ALA A 566 -14.14 19.50 13.83
N TYR A 567 -13.03 19.55 14.56
CA TYR A 567 -11.72 19.92 14.05
C TYR A 567 -10.74 18.78 14.34
N ASP A 568 -9.76 18.59 13.47
CA ASP A 568 -8.61 17.76 13.82
C ASP A 568 -7.80 18.43 14.93
N ARG A 569 -6.84 17.69 15.48
CA ARG A 569 -5.97 18.18 16.56
C ARG A 569 -5.06 19.34 16.13
N PHE A 570 -4.94 19.60 14.83
CA PHE A 570 -4.21 20.75 14.28
C PHE A 570 -5.10 21.99 14.10
N GLY A 571 -6.37 21.92 14.46
CA GLY A 571 -7.34 23.01 14.36
C GLY A 571 -7.91 23.19 12.94
N GLN A 572 -7.77 22.19 12.06
CA GLN A 572 -8.41 22.20 10.74
C GLN A 572 -9.80 21.57 10.82
N GLU A 573 -10.78 22.23 10.20
CA GLU A 573 -12.17 21.76 10.16
C GLU A 573 -12.27 20.40 9.45
N ILE A 574 -12.88 19.42 10.11
CA ILE A 574 -13.21 18.12 9.53
C ILE A 574 -14.40 18.31 8.59
N LYS A 575 -14.14 18.19 7.28
CA LYS A 575 -15.18 18.34 6.26
C LYS A 575 -16.08 17.09 6.21
N PRO A 576 -17.35 17.25 5.81
CA PRO A 576 -18.22 16.12 5.52
C PRO A 576 -17.60 15.18 4.48
N VAL A 577 -17.79 13.88 4.68
CA VAL A 577 -17.21 12.81 3.88
C VAL A 577 -18.31 12.15 3.05
N VAL A 578 -18.05 11.95 1.75
CA VAL A 578 -18.97 11.22 0.86
C VAL A 578 -18.55 9.76 0.81
N LEU A 579 -19.44 8.86 1.23
CA LEU A 579 -19.27 7.42 1.08
C LEU A 579 -19.96 6.95 -0.20
N GLN A 580 -19.18 6.28 -1.05
CA GLN A 580 -19.61 5.69 -2.30
C GLN A 580 -20.26 4.31 -2.06
N ASP A 581 -20.93 3.79 -3.08
CA ASP A 581 -21.48 2.42 -3.05
C ASP A 581 -20.39 1.39 -2.69
N GLY A 582 -20.74 0.46 -1.81
CA GLY A 582 -19.81 -0.55 -1.28
C GLY A 582 -18.88 -0.09 -0.15
N GLN A 583 -18.77 1.21 0.17
CA GLN A 583 -18.00 1.68 1.33
C GLN A 583 -18.84 1.56 2.60
N LEU A 584 -18.53 0.54 3.41
CA LEU A 584 -19.27 0.23 4.63
C LEU A 584 -18.63 0.78 5.90
N GLU A 585 -17.40 1.28 5.82
CA GLU A 585 -16.68 1.79 6.99
C GLU A 585 -15.88 3.04 6.61
N TYR A 586 -15.75 3.96 7.57
CA TYR A 586 -14.87 5.13 7.46
C TYR A 586 -14.37 5.54 8.84
N THR A 587 -13.06 5.78 8.98
CA THR A 587 -12.45 6.21 10.24
C THR A 587 -12.00 7.65 10.14
N PHE A 588 -12.53 8.51 11.00
CA PHE A 588 -11.97 9.82 11.28
C PHE A 588 -10.79 9.65 12.25
N ARG A 589 -9.62 10.19 11.88
CA ARG A 589 -8.35 10.08 12.61
C ARG A 589 -7.86 11.46 13.06
N ASP A 590 -6.80 11.48 13.87
CA ASP A 590 -6.14 12.70 14.36
C ASP A 590 -7.09 13.66 15.08
N LEU A 591 -8.07 13.11 15.80
CA LEU A 591 -9.03 13.90 16.56
C LEU A 591 -8.49 14.19 17.96
N PRO A 592 -8.64 15.41 18.52
CA PRO A 592 -8.25 15.68 19.89
C PRO A 592 -9.08 14.83 20.87
N LEU A 593 -8.46 14.22 21.88
CA LEU A 593 -9.22 13.48 22.89
C LEU A 593 -9.88 14.41 23.91
N PHE A 594 -9.23 15.52 24.23
CA PHE A 594 -9.68 16.51 25.21
C PHE A 594 -9.86 17.89 24.59
N ASP A 595 -10.79 18.67 25.13
CA ASP A 595 -10.99 20.07 24.76
C ASP A 595 -9.98 21.02 25.45
N ALA A 596 -10.14 22.32 25.20
CA ALA A 596 -9.26 23.36 25.78
C ALA A 596 -9.36 23.46 27.31
N GLU A 597 -10.44 22.94 27.90
CA GLU A 597 -10.70 22.87 29.34
C GLU A 597 -10.24 21.53 29.94
N SER A 598 -9.66 20.63 29.13
CA SER A 598 -9.23 19.28 29.51
C SER A 598 -10.38 18.32 29.86
N GLU A 599 -11.58 18.55 29.30
CA GLU A 599 -12.70 17.61 29.35
C GLU A 599 -12.71 16.72 28.09
N GLU A 600 -13.12 15.45 28.22
CA GLU A 600 -13.14 14.49 27.10
C GLU A 600 -14.19 14.90 26.05
N ILE A 601 -13.81 14.90 24.78
CA ILE A 601 -14.69 15.33 23.69
C ILE A 601 -15.66 14.19 23.32
N GLU A 602 -16.95 14.49 23.33
CA GLU A 602 -17.98 13.58 22.83
C GLU A 602 -18.10 13.72 21.30
N TYR A 603 -17.65 12.69 20.58
CA TYR A 603 -17.81 12.63 19.12
C TYR A 603 -19.12 11.95 18.72
N THR A 604 -19.88 12.60 17.84
CA THR A 604 -21.12 12.07 17.25
C THR A 604 -21.09 12.21 15.74
N VAL A 605 -21.91 11.41 15.05
CA VAL A 605 -22.00 11.43 13.58
C VAL A 605 -23.41 11.78 13.13
N ALA A 606 -23.48 12.48 12.00
CA ALA A 606 -24.73 12.81 11.32
C ALA A 606 -24.66 12.36 9.86
N GLU A 607 -25.82 12.06 9.27
CA GLU A 607 -25.97 11.76 7.85
C GLU A 607 -26.99 12.72 7.23
N ASP A 608 -26.69 13.20 6.03
CA ASP A 608 -27.68 13.90 5.21
C ASP A 608 -28.84 12.98 4.82
N ALA A 609 -30.04 13.53 4.64
CA ALA A 609 -31.21 12.73 4.29
C ALA A 609 -31.02 11.97 2.97
N VAL A 610 -31.21 10.64 3.01
CA VAL A 610 -31.07 9.76 1.84
C VAL A 610 -32.44 9.45 1.25
N ASP A 611 -32.68 9.84 -0.01
CA ASP A 611 -33.97 9.63 -0.65
C ASP A 611 -34.36 8.14 -0.70
N GLY A 612 -35.60 7.84 -0.32
CA GLY A 612 -36.11 6.47 -0.26
C GLY A 612 -35.66 5.65 0.95
N TYR A 613 -34.91 6.22 1.89
CA TYR A 613 -34.48 5.55 3.12
C TYR A 613 -34.89 6.32 4.38
N ILE A 614 -34.97 5.61 5.51
CA ILE A 614 -35.02 6.19 6.85
C ILE A 614 -33.70 5.88 7.54
N THR A 615 -33.03 6.91 8.01
CA THR A 615 -31.74 6.83 8.73
C THR A 615 -31.97 6.72 10.24
N THR A 616 -31.24 5.81 10.88
CA THR A 616 -31.09 5.74 12.34
C THR A 616 -29.61 5.66 12.69
N ILE A 617 -29.19 6.40 13.71
CA ILE A 617 -27.79 6.44 14.17
C ILE A 617 -27.75 5.95 15.61
N ASP A 618 -26.97 4.89 15.87
CA ASP A 618 -26.66 4.40 17.21
C ASP A 618 -25.16 4.56 17.44
N LYS A 619 -24.78 5.53 18.28
CA LYS A 619 -23.39 6.01 18.42
C LYS A 619 -22.78 6.40 17.07
N HIS A 620 -21.94 5.53 16.50
CA HIS A 620 -21.26 5.75 15.22
C HIS A 620 -21.74 4.79 14.12
N ASP A 621 -22.73 3.95 14.40
CA ASP A 621 -23.34 3.06 13.41
C ASP A 621 -24.54 3.74 12.75
N ILE A 622 -24.46 3.92 11.43
CA ILE A 622 -25.50 4.53 10.61
C ILE A 622 -26.26 3.43 9.87
N THR A 623 -27.55 3.26 10.15
CA THR A 623 -28.42 2.29 9.48
C THR A 623 -29.44 2.99 8.58
N ASN A 624 -29.44 2.67 7.28
CA ASN A 624 -30.47 3.12 6.35
C ASN A 624 -31.43 1.99 5.99
N THR A 625 -32.71 2.20 6.30
CA THR A 625 -33.79 1.24 6.01
C THR A 625 -34.61 1.68 4.81
N PHE A 626 -34.70 0.84 3.78
CA PHE A 626 -35.40 1.17 2.55
C PHE A 626 -36.92 1.29 2.77
N VAL A 627 -37.50 2.36 2.25
CA VAL A 627 -38.93 2.66 2.35
C VAL A 627 -39.67 2.13 1.12
N ILE A 628 -40.46 1.08 1.32
CA ILE A 628 -41.32 0.54 0.25
C ILE A 628 -42.53 1.46 0.05
N LYS A 629 -42.59 2.11 -1.11
CA LYS A 629 -43.76 2.89 -1.55
C LYS A 629 -44.94 1.95 -1.81
N LYS A 630 -46.15 2.40 -1.50
CA LYS A 630 -47.39 1.66 -1.74
C LYS A 630 -48.24 2.31 -2.82
N ILE A 631 -49.00 1.51 -3.55
CA ILE A 631 -49.91 1.93 -4.61
C ILE A 631 -51.30 1.31 -4.44
N ASP A 632 -52.29 1.97 -5.03
CA ASP A 632 -53.65 1.45 -5.19
C ASP A 632 -53.87 1.12 -6.68
N LEU A 633 -54.50 -0.02 -6.97
CA LEU A 633 -54.82 -0.46 -8.33
C LEU A 633 -56.32 -0.65 -8.50
N THR A 634 -56.90 -0.04 -9.53
CA THR A 634 -58.33 -0.11 -9.82
C THR A 634 -58.61 -0.86 -11.12
N ALA A 635 -59.32 -1.99 -11.00
CA ALA A 635 -59.94 -2.69 -12.13
C ALA A 635 -61.21 -1.97 -12.58
N THR A 636 -61.50 -1.98 -13.88
CA THR A 636 -62.77 -1.50 -14.43
C THR A 636 -63.44 -2.59 -15.27
N LYS A 637 -64.77 -2.67 -15.18
CA LYS A 637 -65.59 -3.67 -15.86
C LYS A 637 -66.50 -3.03 -16.90
N VAL A 638 -66.45 -3.56 -18.11
CA VAL A 638 -67.34 -3.20 -19.22
C VAL A 638 -68.07 -4.45 -19.73
N TRP A 639 -69.35 -4.27 -20.04
CA TRP A 639 -70.19 -5.32 -20.63
C TRP A 639 -70.65 -4.88 -22.02
N ILE A 640 -70.53 -5.78 -23.00
CA ILE A 640 -71.00 -5.60 -24.37
C ILE A 640 -72.16 -6.59 -24.61
N GLY A 641 -73.38 -6.05 -24.69
CA GLY A 641 -74.60 -6.84 -24.89
C GLY A 641 -75.05 -7.65 -23.66
N GLY A 642 -76.01 -8.55 -23.90
CA GLY A 642 -76.63 -9.43 -22.91
C GLY A 642 -77.66 -8.75 -22.00
N PRO A 643 -78.32 -9.54 -21.11
CA PRO A 643 -79.40 -9.06 -20.23
C PRO A 643 -78.99 -7.91 -19.32
N GLU A 644 -79.96 -7.11 -18.85
CA GLU A 644 -79.69 -5.97 -17.95
C GLU A 644 -79.01 -6.41 -16.64
N GLU A 645 -79.49 -7.50 -16.02
CA GLU A 645 -78.83 -8.13 -14.88
C GLU A 645 -77.61 -8.93 -15.34
N LYS A 646 -76.44 -8.60 -14.76
CA LYS A 646 -75.17 -9.26 -15.06
C LYS A 646 -74.82 -10.31 -14.00
N PRO A 647 -74.17 -11.42 -14.36
CA PRO A 647 -73.71 -12.38 -13.36
C PRO A 647 -72.64 -11.74 -12.46
N THR A 648 -72.58 -12.18 -11.20
CA THR A 648 -71.43 -11.88 -10.33
C THR A 648 -70.18 -12.52 -10.92
N ILE A 649 -69.12 -11.74 -11.06
CA ILE A 649 -67.82 -12.21 -11.56
C ILE A 649 -66.79 -12.28 -10.43
N LYS A 650 -65.71 -13.02 -10.66
CA LYS A 650 -64.56 -13.10 -9.73
C LYS A 650 -63.30 -12.61 -10.41
N LEU A 651 -62.63 -11.64 -9.80
CA LEU A 651 -61.37 -11.07 -10.26
C LEU A 651 -60.23 -11.51 -9.33
N GLN A 652 -59.17 -12.09 -9.89
CA GLN A 652 -57.94 -12.42 -9.17
C GLN A 652 -56.87 -11.37 -9.50
N LEU A 653 -56.30 -10.73 -8.48
CA LEU A 653 -55.08 -9.95 -8.64
C LEU A 653 -53.89 -10.91 -8.73
N LEU A 654 -53.03 -10.71 -9.71
CA LEU A 654 -51.77 -11.44 -9.84
C LEU A 654 -50.61 -10.47 -9.58
N LYS A 655 -49.69 -10.84 -8.68
CA LYS A 655 -48.41 -10.17 -8.44
C LYS A 655 -47.30 -11.03 -9.03
N ASP A 656 -46.58 -10.50 -10.03
CA ASP A 656 -45.58 -11.22 -10.82
C ASP A 656 -46.10 -12.56 -11.39
N GLY A 657 -47.37 -12.57 -11.81
CA GLY A 657 -48.02 -13.75 -12.39
C GLY A 657 -48.49 -14.80 -11.37
N GLN A 658 -48.33 -14.55 -10.07
CA GLN A 658 -48.86 -15.42 -9.00
C GLN A 658 -50.07 -14.78 -8.31
N PRO A 659 -51.05 -15.57 -7.85
CA PRO A 659 -52.19 -15.05 -7.09
C PRO A 659 -51.77 -14.23 -5.85
N GLU A 660 -52.19 -12.97 -5.80
CA GLU A 660 -52.04 -12.08 -4.65
C GLU A 660 -53.37 -11.97 -3.91
N GLY A 661 -53.48 -12.73 -2.81
CA GLY A 661 -54.72 -12.82 -2.03
C GLY A 661 -55.82 -13.63 -2.72
N GLU A 662 -57.00 -13.64 -2.10
CA GLU A 662 -58.17 -14.36 -2.61
C GLU A 662 -58.89 -13.60 -3.73
N PRO A 663 -59.56 -14.29 -4.68
CA PRO A 663 -60.38 -13.65 -5.69
C PRO A 663 -61.48 -12.78 -5.07
N VAL A 664 -61.69 -11.60 -5.64
CA VAL A 664 -62.72 -10.65 -5.21
C VAL A 664 -63.96 -10.75 -6.10
N GLU A 665 -65.13 -10.60 -5.51
CA GLU A 665 -66.41 -10.65 -6.24
C GLU A 665 -66.85 -9.25 -6.67
N LEU A 666 -67.28 -9.12 -7.92
CA LEU A 666 -67.93 -7.92 -8.46
C LEU A 666 -69.37 -8.28 -8.85
N LYS A 667 -70.34 -7.69 -8.17
CA LYS A 667 -71.77 -7.98 -8.32
C LYS A 667 -72.39 -7.24 -9.50
N SER A 668 -73.59 -7.67 -9.91
CA SER A 668 -74.41 -6.95 -10.90
C SER A 668 -74.53 -5.46 -10.56
N GLY A 669 -74.22 -4.59 -11.51
CA GLY A 669 -74.24 -3.14 -11.35
C GLY A 669 -72.94 -2.49 -10.86
N GLU A 670 -71.98 -3.27 -10.37
CA GLU A 670 -70.66 -2.74 -9.98
C GLU A 670 -69.73 -2.68 -11.21
N THR A 671 -69.02 -1.55 -11.37
CA THR A 671 -68.20 -1.27 -12.57
C THR A 671 -66.70 -1.22 -12.29
N SER A 672 -66.27 -1.34 -11.03
CA SER A 672 -64.85 -1.29 -10.66
C SER A 672 -64.58 -1.88 -9.29
N TYR A 673 -63.33 -2.29 -9.07
CA TYR A 673 -62.81 -2.73 -7.78
C TYR A 673 -61.40 -2.16 -7.56
N THR A 674 -61.05 -1.77 -6.34
CA THR A 674 -59.72 -1.23 -6.02
C THR A 674 -59.02 -2.05 -4.94
N TRP A 675 -57.85 -2.60 -5.26
CA TRP A 675 -56.91 -3.12 -4.28
C TRP A 675 -56.03 -1.99 -3.77
N LYS A 676 -55.86 -1.89 -2.45
CA LYS A 676 -55.15 -0.78 -1.80
C LYS A 676 -53.84 -1.22 -1.17
N ASP A 677 -52.96 -0.25 -0.93
CA ASP A 677 -51.75 -0.42 -0.12
C ASP A 677 -50.80 -1.52 -0.63
N LEU A 678 -50.82 -1.79 -1.93
CA LEU A 678 -49.99 -2.81 -2.56
C LEU A 678 -48.54 -2.32 -2.62
N PRO A 679 -47.54 -3.14 -2.25
CA PRO A 679 -46.15 -2.74 -2.37
C PRO A 679 -45.80 -2.49 -3.83
N LEU A 680 -45.15 -1.36 -4.12
CA LEU A 680 -44.69 -1.05 -5.47
C LEU A 680 -43.49 -1.92 -5.86
N THR A 681 -42.62 -2.21 -4.89
CA THR A 681 -41.39 -2.97 -5.06
C THR A 681 -41.24 -4.04 -3.99
N ASP A 682 -40.39 -5.03 -4.25
CA ASP A 682 -39.88 -5.93 -3.22
C ASP A 682 -38.86 -5.22 -2.29
N ASN A 683 -38.32 -5.99 -1.34
CA ASN A 683 -37.30 -5.52 -0.39
C ASN A 683 -35.96 -5.16 -1.07
N ALA A 684 -35.73 -5.58 -2.31
CA ALA A 684 -34.55 -5.26 -3.10
C ALA A 684 -34.80 -4.08 -4.07
N GLY A 685 -35.95 -3.40 -3.96
CA GLY A 685 -36.30 -2.28 -4.83
C GLY A 685 -36.75 -2.67 -6.24
N LYS A 686 -36.96 -3.97 -6.53
CA LYS A 686 -37.49 -4.43 -7.82
C LYS A 686 -38.99 -4.22 -7.87
N ALA A 687 -39.49 -3.54 -8.90
CA ALA A 687 -40.92 -3.29 -9.08
C ALA A 687 -41.72 -4.58 -9.29
N PHE A 688 -42.86 -4.68 -8.61
CA PHE A 688 -43.83 -5.75 -8.85
C PHE A 688 -44.68 -5.43 -10.08
N VAL A 689 -44.97 -6.44 -10.89
CA VAL A 689 -45.92 -6.36 -12.00
C VAL A 689 -47.26 -6.90 -11.54
N TYR A 690 -48.26 -6.02 -11.51
CA TYR A 690 -49.63 -6.40 -11.18
C TYR A 690 -50.49 -6.56 -12.43
N THR A 691 -51.18 -7.68 -12.53
CA THR A 691 -52.15 -7.98 -13.59
C THR A 691 -53.44 -8.53 -12.98
N ILE A 692 -54.52 -8.57 -13.74
CA ILE A 692 -55.80 -9.11 -13.28
C ILE A 692 -56.18 -10.29 -14.18
N GLU A 693 -56.73 -11.31 -13.57
CA GLU A 693 -57.40 -12.42 -14.25
C GLU A 693 -58.88 -12.42 -13.87
N GLU A 694 -59.77 -12.58 -14.85
CA GLU A 694 -61.18 -12.85 -14.60
C GLU A 694 -61.43 -14.35 -14.74
N LEU A 695 -62.03 -14.96 -13.71
CA LEU A 695 -62.45 -16.35 -13.78
C LEU A 695 -63.62 -16.52 -14.76
N GLU A 696 -63.74 -17.71 -15.36
CA GLU A 696 -64.73 -18.00 -16.40
C GLU A 696 -66.15 -17.52 -16.03
N VAL A 697 -66.77 -16.78 -16.96
CA VAL A 697 -68.12 -16.22 -16.80
C VAL A 697 -69.06 -16.89 -17.81
N GLU A 698 -69.97 -17.71 -17.31
CA GLU A 698 -70.91 -18.45 -18.14
C GLU A 698 -71.74 -17.51 -19.04
N GLY A 699 -71.82 -17.83 -20.34
CA GLY A 699 -72.59 -17.06 -21.33
C GLY A 699 -71.89 -15.80 -21.88
N TYR A 700 -70.63 -15.56 -21.51
CA TYR A 700 -69.84 -14.44 -22.00
C TYR A 700 -68.43 -14.88 -22.43
N THR A 701 -67.87 -14.19 -23.42
CA THR A 701 -66.42 -14.24 -23.70
C THR A 701 -65.74 -13.07 -23.00
N SER A 702 -64.69 -13.33 -22.24
CA SER A 702 -63.92 -12.32 -21.51
C SER A 702 -62.62 -11.94 -22.23
N VAL A 703 -62.29 -10.66 -22.19
CA VAL A 703 -60.99 -10.11 -22.61
C VAL A 703 -60.50 -9.16 -21.51
N VAL A 704 -59.28 -9.39 -21.04
CA VAL A 704 -58.58 -8.47 -20.12
C VAL A 704 -57.51 -7.70 -20.89
N ASP A 705 -57.62 -6.37 -20.89
CA ASP A 705 -56.64 -5.45 -21.46
C ASP A 705 -56.13 -4.50 -20.35
N GLY A 706 -54.95 -4.81 -19.82
CA GLY A 706 -54.41 -4.15 -18.63
C GLY A 706 -55.32 -4.34 -17.41
N LEU A 707 -55.96 -3.26 -16.95
CA LEU A 707 -56.90 -3.27 -15.83
C LEU A 707 -58.38 -3.13 -16.28
N LEU A 708 -58.64 -3.22 -17.58
CA LEU A 708 -59.98 -3.19 -18.16
C LEU A 708 -60.43 -4.62 -18.50
N ILE A 709 -61.54 -5.04 -17.92
CA ILE A 709 -62.17 -6.32 -18.20
C ILE A 709 -63.39 -6.07 -19.08
N THR A 710 -63.45 -6.72 -20.24
CA THR A 710 -64.58 -6.61 -21.18
C THR A 710 -65.24 -7.98 -21.37
N ASN A 711 -66.50 -8.10 -20.96
CA ASN A 711 -67.31 -9.29 -21.26
C ASN A 711 -68.26 -9.02 -22.43
N THR A 712 -68.21 -9.88 -23.44
CA THR A 712 -69.11 -9.84 -24.60
C THR A 712 -70.09 -11.00 -24.54
N TYR A 713 -71.38 -10.69 -24.66
CA TYR A 713 -72.44 -11.69 -24.55
C TYR A 713 -72.41 -12.69 -25.72
N ILE A 714 -72.47 -13.98 -25.40
CA ILE A 714 -72.57 -15.06 -26.38
C ILE A 714 -74.06 -15.30 -26.66
N VAL A 715 -74.52 -14.95 -27.86
CA VAL A 715 -75.92 -15.18 -28.27
C VAL A 715 -76.16 -16.69 -28.43
N PRO A 716 -77.03 -17.31 -27.61
CA PRO A 716 -77.31 -18.74 -27.74
C PRO A 716 -78.16 -19.01 -28.98
N THR A 717 -78.05 -20.21 -29.56
CA THR A 717 -78.85 -20.64 -30.72
C THR A 717 -79.89 -21.71 -30.37
N ILE A 718 -80.91 -21.86 -31.22
CA ILE A 718 -81.99 -22.85 -31.13
C ILE A 718 -82.35 -23.41 -32.51
N ASP A 719 -82.88 -24.63 -32.54
CA ASP A 719 -83.50 -25.21 -33.72
C ASP A 719 -85.02 -25.04 -33.65
N VAL A 720 -85.64 -24.59 -34.73
CA VAL A 720 -87.09 -24.39 -34.83
C VAL A 720 -87.66 -25.39 -35.83
N THR A 721 -88.60 -26.22 -35.40
CA THR A 721 -89.23 -27.25 -36.25
C THR A 721 -90.69 -26.92 -36.52
N ALA A 722 -91.06 -26.86 -37.79
CA ALA A 722 -92.44 -26.74 -38.23
C ALA A 722 -93.05 -28.08 -38.60
N THR A 723 -94.36 -28.23 -38.37
CA THR A 723 -95.12 -29.45 -38.65
C THR A 723 -96.31 -29.16 -39.57
N LYS A 724 -96.50 -30.00 -40.59
CA LYS A 724 -97.65 -29.96 -41.50
C LYS A 724 -98.61 -31.11 -41.21
N LYS A 725 -99.89 -30.79 -40.99
CA LYS A 725 -101.00 -31.75 -40.88
C LYS A 725 -102.04 -31.54 -41.98
N TRP A 726 -102.68 -32.64 -42.36
CA TRP A 726 -103.78 -32.67 -43.32
C TRP A 726 -105.00 -33.33 -42.66
N ASP A 727 -106.14 -32.65 -42.69
CA ASP A 727 -107.39 -33.08 -42.08
C ASP A 727 -108.45 -33.30 -43.19
N GLY A 728 -108.57 -34.55 -43.63
CA GLY A 728 -109.43 -34.93 -44.76
C GLY A 728 -108.88 -34.63 -46.16
N GLY A 729 -109.72 -34.85 -47.17
CA GLY A 729 -109.42 -34.65 -48.59
C GLY A 729 -108.70 -35.83 -49.28
N PRO A 730 -108.26 -35.66 -50.54
CA PRO A 730 -107.65 -36.70 -51.37
C PRO A 730 -106.39 -37.32 -50.76
N LYS A 731 -106.03 -38.54 -51.16
CA LYS A 731 -104.83 -39.23 -50.64
C LYS A 731 -103.54 -38.50 -51.01
N ASP A 732 -103.44 -38.02 -52.24
CA ASP A 732 -102.29 -37.25 -52.72
C ASP A 732 -102.37 -35.82 -52.20
N LYS A 733 -101.32 -35.36 -51.53
CA LYS A 733 -101.26 -34.03 -50.93
C LYS A 733 -100.47 -33.08 -51.84
N PRO A 734 -100.98 -31.87 -52.08
CA PRO A 734 -100.27 -30.88 -52.87
C PRO A 734 -99.01 -30.41 -52.14
N ILE A 735 -98.03 -29.96 -52.93
CA ILE A 735 -96.83 -29.29 -52.43
C ILE A 735 -97.26 -27.95 -51.82
N ILE A 736 -96.72 -27.64 -50.65
CA ILE A 736 -96.97 -26.37 -49.96
C ILE A 736 -95.65 -25.63 -49.69
N GLN A 737 -95.74 -24.36 -49.33
CA GLN A 737 -94.59 -23.55 -48.91
C GLN A 737 -94.80 -23.01 -47.50
N LEU A 738 -93.82 -23.22 -46.62
CA LEU A 738 -93.79 -22.67 -45.27
C LEU A 738 -92.76 -21.55 -45.18
N GLN A 739 -93.17 -20.38 -44.71
CA GLN A 739 -92.29 -19.26 -44.38
C GLN A 739 -92.10 -19.20 -42.87
N LEU A 740 -90.85 -19.18 -42.40
CA LEU A 740 -90.53 -18.87 -41.00
C LEU A 740 -90.67 -17.37 -40.77
N TYR A 741 -91.22 -17.00 -39.62
CA TYR A 741 -91.32 -15.64 -39.13
C TYR A 741 -90.60 -15.54 -37.80
N ARG A 742 -89.76 -14.51 -37.65
CA ARG A 742 -89.11 -14.12 -36.39
C ARG A 742 -89.74 -12.81 -35.92
N ASP A 743 -90.33 -12.81 -34.73
CA ASP A 743 -91.12 -11.72 -34.15
C ASP A 743 -92.15 -11.14 -35.13
N GLY A 744 -92.86 -12.03 -35.85
CA GLY A 744 -93.91 -11.63 -36.79
C GLY A 744 -93.41 -11.03 -38.12
N LYS A 745 -92.11 -11.01 -38.39
CA LYS A 745 -91.53 -10.66 -39.71
C LYS A 745 -90.97 -11.90 -40.40
N ALA A 746 -91.14 -12.00 -41.71
CA ALA A 746 -90.58 -13.11 -42.49
C ALA A 746 -89.07 -13.18 -42.30
N TYR A 747 -88.55 -14.36 -42.01
CA TYR A 747 -87.16 -14.61 -41.65
C TYR A 747 -86.62 -15.78 -42.48
N GLY A 748 -85.63 -15.50 -43.33
CA GLY A 748 -85.12 -16.44 -44.33
C GLY A 748 -86.10 -16.67 -45.49
N ASP A 749 -85.74 -17.58 -46.39
CA ASP A 749 -86.56 -17.97 -47.54
C ASP A 749 -87.65 -18.98 -47.15
N ALA A 750 -88.76 -18.99 -47.91
CA ALA A 750 -89.81 -19.98 -47.75
C ALA A 750 -89.34 -21.37 -48.21
N VAL A 751 -89.72 -22.41 -47.46
CA VAL A 751 -89.31 -23.80 -47.71
C VAL A 751 -90.48 -24.60 -48.31
N LYS A 752 -90.21 -25.36 -49.37
CA LYS A 752 -91.21 -26.23 -50.03
C LYS A 752 -91.28 -27.57 -49.32
N LEU A 753 -92.49 -28.01 -48.98
CA LEU A 753 -92.76 -29.36 -48.46
C LEU A 753 -93.52 -30.15 -49.53
N ASP A 754 -92.88 -31.19 -50.06
CA ASP A 754 -93.44 -32.16 -50.98
C ASP A 754 -93.48 -33.54 -50.29
N GLY A 755 -94.68 -34.03 -49.98
CA GLY A 755 -94.89 -35.33 -49.32
C GLY A 755 -94.43 -35.44 -47.86
N VAL A 756 -93.59 -34.53 -47.35
CA VAL A 756 -93.10 -34.53 -45.96
C VAL A 756 -93.97 -33.68 -45.03
N THR A 757 -94.03 -34.06 -43.76
CA THR A 757 -94.90 -33.43 -42.76
C THR A 757 -94.15 -32.55 -41.75
N SER A 758 -92.86 -32.28 -41.93
CA SER A 758 -92.08 -31.41 -41.04
C SER A 758 -90.84 -30.81 -41.70
N TYR A 759 -90.37 -29.67 -41.19
CA TYR A 759 -89.11 -29.02 -41.59
C TYR A 759 -88.45 -28.33 -40.39
N THR A 760 -87.12 -28.38 -40.28
CA THR A 760 -86.36 -27.76 -39.16
C THR A 760 -85.35 -26.74 -39.67
N TRP A 761 -85.43 -25.51 -39.15
CA TRP A 761 -84.38 -24.50 -39.26
C TRP A 761 -83.42 -24.65 -38.07
N LYS A 762 -82.12 -24.77 -38.34
CA LYS A 762 -81.11 -25.02 -37.31
C LYS A 762 -80.33 -23.77 -36.92
N GLU A 763 -79.78 -23.76 -35.72
CA GLU A 763 -78.84 -22.76 -35.19
C GLU A 763 -79.34 -21.31 -35.30
N LEU A 764 -80.64 -21.11 -35.17
CA LEU A 764 -81.23 -19.78 -35.19
C LEU A 764 -80.90 -19.06 -33.88
N PRO A 765 -80.61 -17.74 -33.88
CA PRO A 765 -80.39 -17.03 -32.63
C PRO A 765 -81.63 -17.16 -31.75
N LYS A 766 -81.43 -17.55 -30.50
CA LYS A 766 -82.48 -17.65 -29.49
C LYS A 766 -82.86 -16.27 -28.96
N THR A 767 -81.89 -15.36 -28.89
CA THR A 767 -82.06 -13.98 -28.41
C THR A 767 -81.48 -12.96 -29.38
N ASP A 768 -81.87 -11.69 -29.23
CA ASP A 768 -81.09 -10.57 -29.78
C ASP A 768 -79.78 -10.35 -28.99
N ALA A 769 -79.02 -9.31 -29.38
CA ALA A 769 -77.71 -8.99 -28.79
C ALA A 769 -77.82 -8.51 -27.33
N GLU A 770 -79.02 -8.08 -26.91
CA GLU A 770 -79.36 -7.63 -25.56
C GLU A 770 -79.95 -8.77 -24.70
N GLY A 771 -79.99 -10.00 -25.22
CA GLY A 771 -80.47 -11.18 -24.50
C GLY A 771 -81.99 -11.35 -24.47
N LYS A 772 -82.74 -10.58 -25.28
CA LYS A 772 -84.20 -10.73 -25.39
C LYS A 772 -84.56 -11.87 -26.36
N VAL A 773 -85.39 -12.80 -25.90
CA VAL A 773 -85.76 -14.01 -26.65
C VAL A 773 -86.57 -13.69 -27.91
N PHE A 774 -86.17 -14.27 -29.04
CA PHE A 774 -86.89 -14.24 -30.31
C PHE A 774 -88.08 -15.22 -30.30
N VAL A 775 -89.22 -14.80 -30.85
CA VAL A 775 -90.39 -15.66 -31.06
C VAL A 775 -90.42 -16.12 -32.52
N TYR A 776 -90.41 -17.42 -32.74
CA TYR A 776 -90.48 -18.02 -34.08
C TYR A 776 -91.84 -18.66 -34.35
N THR A 777 -92.43 -18.37 -35.51
CA THR A 777 -93.71 -18.93 -35.97
C THR A 777 -93.63 -19.24 -37.47
N ILE A 778 -94.55 -20.02 -38.02
CA ILE A 778 -94.63 -20.28 -39.45
C ILE A 778 -95.94 -19.81 -40.08
N LYS A 779 -95.89 -19.58 -41.39
CA LYS A 779 -97.07 -19.38 -42.22
C LYS A 779 -96.95 -20.17 -43.51
N GLU A 780 -98.01 -20.88 -43.88
CA GLU A 780 -98.17 -21.45 -45.21
C GLU A 780 -98.55 -20.32 -46.18
N THR A 781 -97.67 -20.06 -47.15
CA THR A 781 -97.78 -18.90 -48.03
C THR A 781 -98.69 -19.14 -49.23
N ASP A 782 -98.93 -20.40 -49.60
CA ASP A 782 -99.80 -20.80 -50.70
C ASP A 782 -100.67 -21.99 -50.27
N VAL A 783 -101.88 -21.68 -49.78
CA VAL A 783 -102.82 -22.69 -49.28
C VAL A 783 -103.60 -23.28 -50.47
N PRO A 784 -103.55 -24.60 -50.69
CA PRO A 784 -104.20 -25.22 -51.85
C PRO A 784 -105.73 -25.07 -51.87
N ASN A 785 -106.30 -24.99 -53.08
CA ASN A 785 -107.75 -24.89 -53.30
C ASN A 785 -108.52 -26.03 -52.61
N ASN A 786 -109.70 -25.70 -52.06
CA ASN A 786 -110.56 -26.59 -51.26
C ASN A 786 -109.98 -27.02 -49.90
N TYR A 787 -108.89 -26.38 -49.46
CA TYR A 787 -108.37 -26.49 -48.10
C TYR A 787 -108.45 -25.16 -47.34
N LYS A 788 -108.62 -25.24 -46.03
CA LYS A 788 -108.48 -24.10 -45.11
C LYS A 788 -107.34 -24.36 -44.14
N ALA A 789 -106.35 -23.46 -44.10
CA ALA A 789 -105.22 -23.54 -43.18
C ALA A 789 -105.56 -22.96 -41.80
N THR A 790 -105.17 -23.67 -40.74
CA THR A 790 -105.18 -23.21 -39.35
C THR A 790 -103.82 -23.48 -38.70
N TYR A 791 -103.46 -22.69 -37.69
CA TYR A 791 -102.16 -22.79 -37.01
C TYR A 791 -102.36 -23.16 -35.55
N SER A 792 -101.41 -23.89 -34.97
CA SER A 792 -101.33 -24.14 -33.53
C SER A 792 -101.05 -22.85 -32.75
N GLU A 793 -101.26 -22.89 -31.44
CA GLU A 793 -101.04 -21.74 -30.54
C GLU A 793 -99.58 -21.28 -30.50
N ASP A 794 -98.63 -22.22 -30.58
CA ASP A 794 -97.20 -21.91 -30.74
C ASP A 794 -96.84 -21.40 -32.15
N GLY A 795 -97.79 -21.42 -33.08
CA GLY A 795 -97.61 -21.00 -34.47
C GLY A 795 -96.69 -21.89 -35.29
N LEU A 796 -96.27 -23.07 -34.81
CA LEU A 796 -95.30 -23.93 -35.48
C LEU A 796 -95.92 -25.14 -36.19
N THR A 797 -97.21 -25.41 -36.01
CA THR A 797 -97.95 -26.44 -36.76
C THR A 797 -99.01 -25.79 -37.63
N VAL A 798 -99.06 -26.17 -38.91
CA VAL A 798 -100.14 -25.78 -39.81
C VAL A 798 -100.99 -26.99 -40.21
N THR A 799 -102.31 -26.87 -40.16
CA THR A 799 -103.28 -27.92 -40.51
C THR A 799 -104.17 -27.45 -41.66
N ASN A 800 -104.25 -28.22 -42.75
CA ASN A 800 -105.17 -27.96 -43.86
C ASN A 800 -106.39 -28.89 -43.79
N THR A 801 -107.60 -28.33 -43.68
CA THR A 801 -108.89 -29.09 -43.62
C THR A 801 -109.71 -28.99 -44.91
N TRP A 802 -110.32 -30.09 -45.39
CA TRP A 802 -111.04 -30.21 -46.68
C TRP A 802 -112.57 -29.91 -46.66
N THR A 803 -113.19 -29.41 -47.76
CA THR A 803 -114.65 -29.01 -47.83
C THR A 803 -115.42 -29.46 -49.13
N LYS A 804 -116.76 -29.80 -49.11
CA LYS A 804 -117.65 -30.29 -50.25
C LYS A 804 -119.19 -29.88 -50.15
N GLU A 805 -119.99 -29.78 -51.25
CA GLU A 805 -121.39 -29.16 -51.37
C GLU A 805 -122.53 -30.02 -52.10
N GLU A 806 -123.88 -29.83 -51.90
CA GLU A 806 -125.09 -30.57 -52.50
C GLU A 806 -126.43 -29.73 -52.77
N LEU A 807 -127.45 -30.21 -53.58
CA LEU A 807 -128.74 -29.54 -54.06
C LEU A 807 -130.08 -30.44 -54.08
N PRO A 808 -131.37 -29.95 -54.26
CA PRO A 808 -132.63 -30.32 -53.49
C PRO A 808 -133.87 -31.02 -54.20
N SER A 809 -135.00 -31.31 -53.48
CA SER A 809 -136.34 -31.83 -53.99
C SER A 809 -137.64 -31.31 -53.27
N THR A 810 -138.85 -31.46 -53.88
CA THR A 810 -140.16 -30.78 -53.61
C THR A 810 -141.40 -31.68 -53.31
N GLY A 811 -142.49 -31.15 -52.70
CA GLY A 811 -143.90 -31.67 -52.70
C GLY A 811 -144.90 -30.85 -51.83
N VAL A 812 -146.22 -30.89 -52.10
CA VAL A 812 -147.19 -29.74 -52.07
C VAL A 812 -148.54 -29.96 -51.31
N GLY A 813 -149.16 -28.84 -50.83
CA GLY A 813 -150.62 -28.61 -50.56
C GLY A 813 -150.91 -27.93 -49.20
N SER A 814 -151.73 -26.88 -48.95
CA SER A 814 -152.81 -26.16 -49.66
C SER A 814 -152.99 -24.71 -49.09
N SER A 815 -153.67 -23.85 -49.84
CA SER A 815 -153.83 -22.37 -49.74
C SER A 815 -154.85 -21.80 -48.74
N THR A 816 -154.60 -20.58 -48.22
CA THR A 816 -155.48 -19.36 -48.30
C THR A 816 -154.76 -18.10 -47.74
N TRP A 817 -155.26 -16.93 -48.13
CA TRP A 817 -154.59 -15.60 -48.15
C TRP A 817 -154.91 -14.66 -46.95
N ILE A 818 -154.05 -13.63 -46.81
CA ILE A 818 -154.30 -12.22 -46.38
C ILE A 818 -154.12 -11.77 -44.90
N LEU A 819 -153.11 -10.87 -44.76
CA LEU A 819 -152.96 -9.58 -44.03
C LEU A 819 -153.10 -9.39 -42.50
N PHE A 820 -152.06 -8.69 -42.01
CA PHE A 820 -152.00 -7.49 -41.14
C PHE A 820 -151.67 -7.58 -39.63
N LEU A 821 -150.51 -6.97 -39.34
CA LEU A 821 -150.20 -5.93 -38.33
C LEU A 821 -150.16 -6.24 -36.83
N GLY A 822 -149.03 -5.79 -36.24
CA GLY A 822 -148.90 -5.33 -34.86
C GLY A 822 -148.34 -6.38 -33.91
N GLY A 823 -147.22 -6.18 -33.22
CA GLY A 823 -146.38 -5.01 -33.07
C GLY A 823 -145.51 -5.15 -31.81
N SER A 824 -144.39 -4.43 -31.82
CA SER A 824 -143.75 -3.82 -30.64
C SER A 824 -142.94 -4.76 -29.71
N LEU A 825 -141.73 -4.40 -29.24
CA LEU A 825 -140.85 -3.25 -29.45
C LEU A 825 -139.57 -3.50 -28.62
N LEU A 826 -138.40 -3.06 -29.15
CA LEU A 826 -137.31 -2.33 -28.47
C LEU A 826 -136.45 -3.02 -27.38
N LEU A 827 -135.16 -2.72 -27.18
CA LEU A 827 -134.26 -1.58 -27.49
C LEU A 827 -132.82 -2.15 -27.72
N ALA A 828 -132.06 -1.75 -28.76
CA ALA A 828 -131.23 -0.54 -28.93
C ALA A 828 -129.85 -0.64 -28.23
N ALA A 829 -128.71 -0.14 -28.73
CA ALA A 829 -128.27 0.68 -29.87
C ALA A 829 -126.77 0.33 -30.13
N GLY A 830 -126.16 0.35 -31.34
CA GLY A 830 -125.96 1.44 -32.31
C GLY A 830 -124.48 1.89 -32.23
N TYR A 831 -123.54 1.49 -33.11
CA TYR A 831 -123.24 1.95 -34.49
C TYR A 831 -123.01 3.49 -34.53
N VAL A 832 -121.89 4.09 -35.00
CA VAL A 832 -121.45 4.24 -36.41
C VAL A 832 -120.18 5.14 -36.50
N LEU A 833 -119.30 4.77 -37.45
CA LEU A 833 -118.42 5.50 -38.40
C LEU A 833 -117.96 6.98 -38.31
N LEU A 834 -116.80 7.13 -38.97
CA LEU A 834 -116.02 8.28 -39.43
C LEU A 834 -116.74 9.46 -40.10
N ARG A 835 -116.31 10.65 -39.63
CA ARG A 835 -115.71 11.82 -40.33
C ARG A 835 -116.26 12.28 -41.71
N ARG A 836 -116.68 13.55 -41.74
CA ARG A 836 -116.27 14.52 -42.78
C ARG A 836 -116.21 15.97 -42.26
N ARG A 837 -115.07 16.60 -42.54
CA ARG A 837 -114.68 18.02 -42.74
C ARG A 837 -115.57 19.22 -42.34
N ASN A 838 -114.82 20.27 -41.97
CA ASN A 838 -114.97 21.74 -42.17
C ASN A 838 -115.52 22.61 -41.02
N ASN A 839 -114.61 23.49 -40.56
CA ASN A 839 -114.69 24.92 -40.20
C ASN A 839 -115.96 25.54 -39.58
N GLY A 840 -115.71 26.31 -38.51
CA GLY A 840 -116.22 27.68 -38.39
C GLY A 840 -117.05 28.01 -37.15
N ALA A 841 -116.37 28.25 -36.01
CA ALA A 841 -116.49 29.42 -35.13
C ALA A 841 -115.49 29.25 -33.98
#